data_AF-A0A0F6MRU8-F1
#
_entry.id   AF-A0A0F6MRU8-F1
#
_cell.length_a   1.000
_cell.length_b   1.000
_cell.length_c   1.000
_cell.angle_alpha   90.00
_cell.angle_beta   90.00
_cell.angle_gamma   90.00
#
_symmetry.space_group_name_H-M   'P 1'
#
loop_
_entity.id
_entity.type
_entity.pdbx_description
1 polymer ?
#
loop_
_entity_poly.entity_id
_entity_poly.type
_entity_poly.pdbx_seq_one_letter_code
_entity_poly.pdbx_strand_id
1 'polypeptide(L)'
;MKRLLKILTAAVAVIVLFTACQQFLEDPEDFLSYWASETFVKNHSIDSAHRPDKAGVPCVSSSGNVTIMLTVHNPKGFSFVMPTSLAPAGIVEFKELSPQPDAGTDYDLIQTGSGTLKLTYNPSLLQKYEQGSSSLNPTITLKAKDGRVFKKTYTFGIKSNTPPPAPKEIIIAKTKITGTETISYYVLCLKFDSDEMTRKIGSSTIPVHKDINNITIKKGSSNNGSSYKLSYKGDDSDFQTPDGDSFITHGSVAKLTEDIPPPQEKWVLYYKTDIKIGANNEQTSYTITLSDLKGVTSDKAVKTIEASGPTHTVTFSVAGGQGGSLTGTYNGETKTASGGTEQTFNVSSGNTVTFTATPTNPNQYKVGNWICTSSANFTGASGSQNASLKVMENTTVTVQFVQLNALTLDTLKICGNDAKSGSVTLPYDVAKVDQSDITLAFSGYSGIPFTVTPQLPLNLMPGETKIITINVAASPGSYLAWSKTVSITRSKNNVANLTSFKLNGETKTVPFANEYTVASDTAEVKDFTFDTASTGATASVSPQGNVNIPIGSGRNFTITVKAQDGTVKQNVTFTVKRKEYTVNYSVDGGQGKIQAGSYTPTTNSSLSVAHNGSVTFTAHPDPGWEVDSWKVDGSTVSGQTGTTYTLSNVTGNKTVTVTFKPGELHFNSGGPNAWKRLKEEVEKKKGAHTIVINGEITATNDQGNNGKISIRRELIIKSSGSSASLNANNLSGIFDVNNKLTLENITLKNGTEPGNRTGAGAYVNSTLIMKGSSAITNCSAHKGGGVYVNNGTLIMQGSSTITNCEANDGGGVYVNGTFKMEGSAIVTPSTGGDENVKGKNDVYLASGKSIDVTGTLTNTPAARITPDSYTNGRVLATGAAEKANFKVTPKNGTEYWRYNKKDGVIKFVPATLTVTFVKIKCVKEKDYGDTAEYYWTMKVNGVMVDDQFNENSTCELATGQIHTINKSFTESFSYFPADKKIPVDIEIYEEDNGSDNHIGTTKASLWYHYNADAWQWGYRGSGHENGNQGVNTYKQINEGSAYEVEFTEQYRHSEGDTDVTIKISWKE
;
A
#
# COMPACT_ATOMS: atom_id res chain seq x y z
N MET A 1 -4.72 39.56 -54.54
CA MET A 1 -3.62 39.52 -53.55
C MET A 1 -4.02 40.01 -52.15
N LYS A 2 -4.13 41.31 -51.82
CA LYS A 2 -4.27 41.80 -50.42
C LYS A 2 -5.34 41.11 -49.55
N ARG A 3 -6.51 40.73 -50.11
CA ARG A 3 -7.57 39.98 -49.38
C ARG A 3 -7.17 38.52 -49.08
N LEU A 4 -6.47 37.86 -50.01
CA LEU A 4 -5.94 36.50 -49.84
C LEU A 4 -4.84 36.46 -48.77
N LEU A 5 -3.96 37.46 -48.76
CA LEU A 5 -2.90 37.57 -47.76
C LEU A 5 -3.47 37.70 -46.34
N LYS A 6 -4.49 38.54 -46.13
CA LYS A 6 -5.19 38.63 -44.83
C LYS A 6 -5.80 37.31 -44.38
N ILE A 7 -6.38 36.53 -45.31
CA ILE A 7 -6.93 35.20 -45.00
C ILE A 7 -5.80 34.22 -44.63
N LEU A 8 -4.67 34.22 -45.35
CA LEU A 8 -3.50 33.41 -44.97
C LEU A 8 -2.94 33.81 -43.61
N THR A 9 -2.77 35.10 -43.32
CA THR A 9 -2.26 35.55 -42.01
C THR A 9 -3.22 35.19 -40.87
N ALA A 10 -4.53 35.28 -41.08
CA ALA A 10 -5.53 34.84 -40.10
C ALA A 10 -5.53 33.31 -39.90
N ALA A 11 -5.46 32.53 -40.99
CA ALA A 11 -5.38 31.07 -40.91
C ALA A 11 -4.09 30.60 -40.22
N VAL A 12 -2.95 31.21 -40.53
CA VAL A 12 -1.68 30.93 -39.84
C VAL A 12 -1.76 31.35 -38.37
N ALA A 13 -2.35 32.50 -38.03
CA ALA A 13 -2.54 32.89 -36.62
C ALA A 13 -3.42 31.89 -35.84
N VAL A 14 -4.50 31.39 -36.46
CA VAL A 14 -5.37 30.37 -35.85
C VAL A 14 -4.66 29.03 -35.70
N ILE A 15 -3.92 28.58 -36.72
CA ILE A 15 -3.12 27.34 -36.65
C ILE A 15 -2.04 27.46 -35.56
N VAL A 16 -1.36 28.60 -35.46
CA VAL A 16 -0.35 28.89 -34.42
C VAL A 16 -0.99 28.89 -33.03
N LEU A 17 -2.21 29.42 -32.87
CA LEU A 17 -2.97 29.30 -31.61
C LEU A 17 -3.24 27.83 -31.23
N PHE A 18 -3.67 26.99 -32.17
CA PHE A 18 -3.93 25.58 -31.88
C PHE A 18 -2.66 24.79 -31.57
N THR A 19 -1.53 25.06 -32.24
CA THR A 19 -0.23 24.43 -31.92
C THR A 19 0.37 24.90 -30.59
N ALA A 20 -0.18 25.93 -29.96
CA ALA A 20 0.28 26.44 -28.65
C ALA A 20 -0.49 25.83 -27.45
N CYS A 21 -1.51 25.00 -27.68
CA CYS A 21 -2.37 24.45 -26.64
C CYS A 21 -2.22 22.92 -26.51
N GLN A 22 -1.54 22.45 -25.46
CA GLN A 22 -1.30 21.02 -25.18
C GLN A 22 -2.56 20.13 -25.31
N GLN A 23 -3.71 20.62 -24.88
CA GLN A 23 -5.01 19.91 -24.94
C GLN A 23 -5.47 19.49 -26.36
N PHE A 24 -4.81 19.97 -27.42
CA PHE A 24 -5.07 19.60 -28.82
C PHE A 24 -3.90 18.87 -29.49
N LEU A 25 -2.84 18.52 -28.73
CA LEU A 25 -1.64 17.83 -29.19
C LEU A 25 -1.34 16.55 -28.39
N GLU A 26 -1.73 16.52 -27.12
CA GLU A 26 -1.67 15.34 -26.25
C GLU A 26 -2.92 14.46 -26.45
N ASP A 27 -2.82 13.18 -26.11
CA ASP A 27 -3.97 12.27 -26.19
C ASP A 27 -5.09 12.71 -25.23
N PRO A 28 -6.36 12.80 -25.68
CA PRO A 28 -7.45 13.31 -24.84
C PRO A 28 -7.72 12.49 -23.58
N GLU A 29 -7.53 11.17 -23.59
CA GLU A 29 -7.72 10.34 -22.40
C GLU A 29 -6.52 10.44 -21.46
N ASP A 30 -5.28 10.55 -21.97
CA ASP A 30 -4.12 10.79 -21.12
C ASP A 30 -4.17 12.18 -20.45
N PHE A 31 -4.64 13.20 -21.18
CA PHE A 31 -4.92 14.55 -20.69
C PHE A 31 -6.07 14.54 -19.67
N LEU A 32 -7.25 14.01 -20.01
CA LEU A 32 -8.39 13.97 -19.09
C LEU A 32 -8.10 13.13 -17.84
N SER A 33 -7.42 11.98 -17.97
CA SER A 33 -7.03 11.17 -16.81
C SER A 33 -5.88 11.80 -16.00
N TYR A 34 -5.06 12.68 -16.57
CA TYR A 34 -4.15 13.55 -15.81
C TYR A 34 -4.93 14.55 -14.96
N TRP A 35 -5.88 15.29 -15.56
CA TRP A 35 -6.70 16.28 -14.85
C TRP A 35 -7.71 15.67 -13.86
N ALA A 36 -8.18 14.45 -14.09
CA ALA A 36 -9.06 13.71 -13.17
C ALA A 36 -8.30 12.96 -12.05
N SER A 37 -6.98 12.76 -12.19
CA SER A 37 -6.17 12.01 -11.22
C SER A 37 -6.18 12.66 -9.83
N GLU A 38 -6.41 11.86 -8.79
CA GLU A 38 -6.24 12.25 -7.39
C GLU A 38 -4.85 11.87 -6.84
N THR A 39 -4.43 12.55 -5.78
CA THR A 39 -3.16 12.27 -5.11
C THR A 39 -3.27 12.58 -3.62
N PHE A 40 -2.73 11.70 -2.77
CA PHE A 40 -2.82 11.80 -1.30
C PHE A 40 -1.71 10.99 -0.61
N VAL A 41 -1.37 11.35 0.63
CA VAL A 41 -0.46 10.56 1.48
C VAL A 41 -1.24 9.35 2.04
N LYS A 42 -0.64 8.16 1.94
CA LYS A 42 -1.22 6.89 2.43
C LYS A 42 -0.87 6.63 3.91
N ASN A 43 0.41 6.74 4.25
CA ASN A 43 0.95 6.46 5.57
C ASN A 43 2.28 7.20 5.80
N HIS A 44 2.82 7.09 7.02
CA HIS A 44 4.12 7.62 7.41
C HIS A 44 4.93 6.56 8.20
N SER A 45 6.25 6.75 8.27
CA SER A 45 7.15 6.08 9.21
C SER A 45 8.10 7.10 9.84
N ILE A 46 8.38 6.95 11.14
CA ILE A 46 9.36 7.78 11.87
C ILE A 46 10.66 6.97 11.95
N ASP A 47 11.72 7.49 11.33
CA ASP A 47 12.98 6.74 11.16
C ASP A 47 13.88 6.81 12.42
N SER A 48 13.64 7.78 13.30
CA SER A 48 14.32 7.91 14.59
C SER A 48 13.67 7.02 15.67
N ALA A 49 14.50 6.52 16.60
CA ALA A 49 14.00 5.90 17.82
C ALA A 49 13.05 6.84 18.57
N HIS A 50 11.88 6.31 18.95
CA HIS A 50 10.79 7.05 19.59
C HIS A 50 10.11 6.17 20.64
N ARG A 51 9.40 6.80 21.58
CA ARG A 51 8.65 6.10 22.63
C ARG A 51 7.28 6.77 22.81
N PRO A 52 6.20 6.02 23.09
CA PRO A 52 4.89 6.62 23.33
C PRO A 52 4.86 7.40 24.66
N ASP A 53 4.11 8.50 24.69
CA ASP A 53 3.61 9.09 25.93
C ASP A 53 2.40 8.31 26.50
N LYS A 54 1.82 8.78 27.62
CA LYS A 54 0.61 8.19 28.23
C LYS A 54 -0.61 8.12 27.30
N ALA A 55 -0.65 8.91 26.22
CA ALA A 55 -1.72 8.89 25.23
C ALA A 55 -1.39 8.04 23.99
N GLY A 56 -0.21 7.39 23.97
CA GLY A 56 0.26 6.60 22.85
C GLY A 56 0.93 7.41 21.73
N VAL A 57 1.14 8.72 21.91
CA VAL A 57 1.74 9.58 20.87
C VAL A 57 3.26 9.36 20.83
N PRO A 58 3.86 9.10 19.65
CA PRO A 58 5.31 9.00 19.50
C PRO A 58 6.04 10.29 19.93
N CYS A 59 6.86 10.18 20.97
CA CYS A 59 7.82 11.17 21.39
C CYS A 59 9.21 10.85 20.82
N VAL A 60 9.83 11.86 20.19
CA VAL A 60 11.18 11.81 19.63
C VAL A 60 12.15 12.70 20.43
N SER A 61 13.45 12.42 20.31
CA SER A 61 14.52 13.21 20.94
C SER A 61 14.75 14.56 20.23
N SER A 62 15.04 15.62 20.99
CA SER A 62 15.43 16.93 20.45
C SER A 62 16.93 17.07 20.11
N SER A 63 17.70 15.97 20.21
CA SER A 63 19.17 15.99 20.08
C SER A 63 19.69 16.03 18.63
N GLY A 64 18.83 15.81 17.62
CA GLY A 64 19.21 15.79 16.21
C GLY A 64 18.00 15.81 15.29
N ASN A 65 18.21 15.86 13.97
CA ASN A 65 17.13 15.91 12.99
C ASN A 65 16.30 14.61 12.99
N VAL A 66 14.98 14.74 13.09
CA VAL A 66 14.04 13.62 13.03
C VAL A 66 13.49 13.51 11.61
N THR A 67 13.69 12.35 10.97
CA THR A 67 13.11 12.07 9.65
C THR A 67 11.79 11.32 9.79
N ILE A 68 10.77 11.79 9.06
CA ILE A 68 9.50 11.11 8.83
C ILE A 68 9.33 10.89 7.33
N MET A 69 9.34 9.64 6.90
CA MET A 69 9.09 9.26 5.50
C MET A 69 7.58 9.11 5.26
N LEU A 70 7.09 9.60 4.13
CA LEU A 70 5.66 9.63 3.78
C LEU A 70 5.43 8.91 2.43
N THR A 71 4.58 7.90 2.41
CA THR A 71 4.21 7.21 1.16
C THR A 71 3.04 7.92 0.50
N VAL A 72 3.17 8.27 -0.78
CA VAL A 72 2.17 9.02 -1.55
C VAL A 72 1.54 8.14 -2.63
N HIS A 73 0.21 8.15 -2.73
CA HIS A 73 -0.47 7.71 -3.93
C HIS A 73 -0.38 8.81 -4.98
N ASN A 74 0.48 8.63 -5.98
CA ASN A 74 0.74 9.60 -7.05
C ASN A 74 0.78 8.90 -8.43
N PRO A 75 -0.38 8.46 -8.96
CA PRO A 75 -0.43 7.58 -10.13
C PRO A 75 -0.04 8.25 -11.46
N LYS A 76 -0.03 9.58 -11.53
CA LYS A 76 0.42 10.37 -12.70
C LYS A 76 1.76 11.09 -12.46
N GLY A 77 2.48 10.76 -11.38
CA GLY A 77 3.85 11.23 -11.15
C GLY A 77 4.03 12.74 -10.90
N PHE A 78 3.00 13.42 -10.39
CA PHE A 78 3.02 14.86 -10.12
C PHE A 78 4.26 15.28 -9.31
N SER A 79 4.88 16.38 -9.74
CA SER A 79 5.84 17.14 -8.92
C SER A 79 5.06 18.11 -8.03
N PHE A 80 5.32 18.10 -6.73
CA PHE A 80 4.63 18.97 -5.77
C PHE A 80 5.40 20.27 -5.50
N VAL A 81 4.65 21.28 -5.05
CA VAL A 81 5.22 22.49 -4.44
C VAL A 81 5.69 22.13 -3.03
N MET A 82 6.96 22.39 -2.72
CA MET A 82 7.50 22.28 -1.36
C MET A 82 7.31 23.61 -0.62
N PRO A 83 7.08 23.62 0.71
CA PRO A 83 7.02 24.84 1.49
C PRO A 83 8.40 25.50 1.57
N THR A 84 8.44 26.82 1.67
CA THR A 84 9.66 27.63 1.86
C THR A 84 9.42 28.66 2.94
N SER A 85 10.48 29.25 3.50
CA SER A 85 10.38 30.29 4.55
C SER A 85 9.56 31.53 4.14
N LEU A 86 9.46 31.81 2.83
CA LEU A 86 8.65 32.91 2.30
C LEU A 86 7.19 32.50 1.99
N ALA A 87 6.88 31.21 1.97
CA ALA A 87 5.55 30.68 1.62
C ALA A 87 5.26 29.29 2.23
N PRO A 88 5.24 29.12 3.57
CA PRO A 88 4.92 27.82 4.19
C PRO A 88 3.42 27.48 4.14
N ALA A 89 2.56 28.50 3.98
CA ALA A 89 1.13 28.44 4.25
C ALA A 89 0.35 27.38 3.42
N GLY A 90 -0.30 26.46 4.15
CA GLY A 90 -1.23 25.49 3.57
C GLY A 90 -0.58 24.42 2.70
N ILE A 91 0.71 24.10 2.91
CA ILE A 91 1.32 22.84 2.43
C ILE A 91 1.60 21.92 3.62
N VAL A 92 2.19 22.48 4.69
CA VAL A 92 2.22 21.87 6.03
C VAL A 92 1.65 22.89 7.01
N GLU A 93 0.73 22.46 7.87
CA GLU A 93 0.01 23.30 8.82
C GLU A 93 -0.04 22.62 10.20
N PHE A 94 0.52 23.27 11.22
CA PHE A 94 0.60 22.78 12.59
C PHE A 94 -0.50 23.41 13.43
N LYS A 95 -1.73 22.88 13.37
CA LYS A 95 -2.94 23.54 13.91
C LYS A 95 -2.92 23.82 15.42
N GLU A 96 -2.07 23.11 16.16
CA GLU A 96 -1.89 23.27 17.62
C GLU A 96 -0.80 24.30 17.99
N LEU A 97 -0.15 24.93 17.01
CA LEU A 97 0.99 25.85 17.21
C LEU A 97 0.68 27.27 16.70
N SER A 98 0.99 28.27 17.52
CA SER A 98 0.96 29.69 17.13
C SER A 98 2.12 30.44 17.79
N PRO A 99 3.05 31.07 17.04
CA PRO A 99 3.12 31.09 15.57
C PRO A 99 3.38 29.71 14.95
N GLN A 100 3.12 29.60 13.64
CA GLN A 100 3.47 28.41 12.86
C GLN A 100 5.00 28.19 12.82
N PRO A 101 5.47 26.94 12.70
CA PRO A 101 6.86 26.64 12.38
C PRO A 101 7.31 27.15 11.00
N ASP A 102 8.57 27.57 10.88
CA ASP A 102 9.14 28.12 9.64
C ASP A 102 9.82 27.04 8.77
N ALA A 103 9.39 26.92 7.51
CA ALA A 103 9.97 25.97 6.56
C ALA A 103 11.41 26.36 6.16
N GLY A 104 12.33 25.39 6.16
CA GLY A 104 13.76 25.61 5.96
C GLY A 104 14.51 26.07 7.23
N THR A 105 13.83 26.14 8.38
CA THR A 105 14.46 26.43 9.69
C THR A 105 13.98 25.47 10.76
N ASP A 106 12.67 25.40 10.99
CA ASP A 106 12.05 24.47 11.94
C ASP A 106 11.82 23.08 11.32
N TYR A 107 11.45 23.02 10.04
CA TYR A 107 11.24 21.76 9.31
C TYR A 107 11.53 21.89 7.81
N ASP A 108 11.82 20.76 7.17
CA ASP A 108 12.03 20.62 5.72
C ASP A 108 11.11 19.54 5.16
N LEU A 109 10.37 19.84 4.09
CA LEU A 109 9.62 18.85 3.31
C LEU A 109 10.21 18.79 1.90
N ILE A 110 10.66 17.62 1.47
CA ILE A 110 11.22 17.40 0.12
C ILE A 110 10.57 16.18 -0.57
N GLN A 111 10.44 16.24 -1.89
CA GLN A 111 10.02 15.10 -2.70
C GLN A 111 11.23 14.29 -3.13
N THR A 112 11.34 13.04 -2.64
CA THR A 112 12.46 12.13 -2.93
C THR A 112 12.19 11.18 -4.09
N GLY A 113 10.93 11.07 -4.51
CA GLY A 113 10.47 10.27 -5.64
C GLY A 113 9.01 10.59 -5.98
N SER A 114 8.47 9.97 -7.04
CA SER A 114 7.07 10.16 -7.42
C SER A 114 6.11 9.77 -6.28
N GLY A 115 6.35 8.62 -5.66
CA GLY A 115 5.54 8.08 -4.55
C GLY A 115 6.05 8.38 -3.14
N THR A 116 7.05 9.26 -2.95
CA THR A 116 7.67 9.48 -1.62
C THR A 116 7.99 10.94 -1.33
N LEU A 117 7.62 11.38 -0.13
CA LEU A 117 8.08 12.63 0.48
C LEU A 117 8.92 12.30 1.72
N LYS A 118 9.89 13.16 2.03
CA LYS A 118 10.64 13.17 3.28
C LYS A 118 10.33 14.46 4.02
N LEU A 119 9.71 14.35 5.19
CA LEU A 119 9.57 15.44 6.15
C LEU A 119 10.69 15.30 7.19
N THR A 120 11.38 16.39 7.50
CA THR A 120 12.45 16.45 8.50
C THR A 120 12.10 17.51 9.52
N TYR A 121 12.07 17.16 10.81
CA TYR A 121 12.02 18.15 11.89
C TYR A 121 13.43 18.44 12.36
N ASN A 122 13.76 19.72 12.42
CA ASN A 122 15.09 20.19 12.77
C ASN A 122 15.18 20.43 14.29
N PRO A 123 16.39 20.39 14.90
CA PRO A 123 16.56 20.55 16.34
C PRO A 123 15.97 21.85 16.90
N SER A 124 15.93 22.92 16.10
CA SER A 124 15.20 24.18 16.33
C SER A 124 13.75 23.95 16.78
N LEU A 125 12.96 23.23 15.97
CA LEU A 125 11.56 22.92 16.26
C LEU A 125 11.40 21.99 17.45
N LEU A 126 12.24 20.95 17.51
CA LEU A 126 12.15 19.91 18.52
C LEU A 126 12.49 20.50 19.91
N GLN A 127 13.56 21.28 20.03
CA GLN A 127 13.98 21.93 21.28
C GLN A 127 12.94 22.97 21.74
N LYS A 128 12.33 23.72 20.81
CA LYS A 128 11.27 24.70 21.12
C LYS A 128 10.02 24.09 21.77
N TYR A 129 9.77 22.80 21.53
CA TYR A 129 8.60 22.07 22.06
C TYR A 129 8.95 20.78 22.81
N GLU A 130 10.16 20.73 23.37
CA GLU A 130 10.65 19.62 24.19
C GLU A 130 9.80 19.45 25.48
N GLN A 131 10.00 18.35 26.21
CA GLN A 131 9.19 17.98 27.39
C GLN A 131 7.71 17.77 27.05
N GLY A 132 7.42 17.39 25.80
CA GLY A 132 6.08 17.22 25.25
C GLY A 132 5.18 18.44 25.47
N SER A 133 5.76 19.65 25.44
CA SER A 133 5.10 20.90 25.85
C SER A 133 3.96 21.31 24.91
N SER A 134 4.03 20.96 23.62
CA SER A 134 2.89 20.94 22.69
C SER A 134 2.97 19.75 21.72
N SER A 135 1.93 19.53 20.93
CA SER A 135 1.95 18.55 19.84
C SER A 135 2.57 19.13 18.58
N LEU A 136 3.40 18.35 17.89
CA LEU A 136 4.04 18.71 16.62
C LEU A 136 3.27 18.14 15.43
N ASN A 137 1.95 18.01 15.54
CA ASN A 137 1.10 17.29 14.59
C ASN A 137 0.98 18.06 13.26
N PRO A 138 1.52 17.57 12.13
CA PRO A 138 1.44 18.27 10.85
C PRO A 138 0.18 17.88 10.09
N THR A 139 -0.62 18.85 9.64
CA THR A 139 -1.61 18.64 8.57
C THR A 139 -0.94 18.91 7.23
N ILE A 140 -0.77 17.88 6.42
CA ILE A 140 -0.09 17.95 5.12
C ILE A 140 -1.14 18.03 4.00
N THR A 141 -1.01 19.02 3.12
CA THR A 141 -1.86 19.27 1.95
C THR A 141 -1.00 19.28 0.69
N LEU A 142 -1.27 18.35 -0.24
CA LEU A 142 -0.48 18.25 -1.47
C LEU A 142 -0.94 19.28 -2.50
N LYS A 143 0.01 20.04 -3.05
CA LYS A 143 -0.20 20.98 -4.16
C LYS A 143 0.75 20.60 -5.29
N ALA A 144 0.24 20.40 -6.51
CA ALA A 144 1.09 20.14 -7.68
C ALA A 144 1.62 21.46 -8.28
N LYS A 145 2.76 21.39 -8.97
CA LYS A 145 3.41 22.56 -9.60
C LYS A 145 2.61 23.14 -10.79
N ASP A 146 1.59 22.45 -11.26
CA ASP A 146 0.58 22.94 -12.22
C ASP A 146 -0.46 23.89 -11.58
N GLY A 147 -0.40 24.10 -10.25
CA GLY A 147 -1.32 24.94 -9.48
C GLY A 147 -2.48 24.18 -8.82
N ARG A 148 -2.63 22.86 -9.05
CA ARG A 148 -3.72 22.07 -8.45
C ARG A 148 -3.49 21.83 -6.96
N VAL A 149 -4.59 21.85 -6.19
CA VAL A 149 -4.60 21.52 -4.75
C VAL A 149 -5.42 20.25 -4.54
N PHE A 150 -4.82 19.21 -3.95
CA PHE A 150 -5.50 17.97 -3.63
C PHE A 150 -6.19 18.07 -2.26
N LYS A 151 -7.50 17.83 -2.22
CA LYS A 151 -8.34 18.06 -1.02
C LYS A 151 -8.14 17.05 0.12
N LYS A 152 -7.47 15.92 -0.14
CA LYS A 152 -7.22 14.86 0.84
C LYS A 152 -5.96 15.20 1.64
N THR A 153 -6.15 15.84 2.80
CA THR A 153 -5.08 16.12 3.75
C THR A 153 -4.70 14.87 4.56
N TYR A 154 -3.48 14.87 5.11
CA TYR A 154 -2.99 13.80 5.98
C TYR A 154 -2.43 14.39 7.26
N THR A 155 -2.81 13.83 8.42
CA THR A 155 -2.37 14.30 9.75
C THR A 155 -1.97 13.10 10.60
N PHE A 156 -0.90 13.25 11.39
CA PHE A 156 -0.42 12.21 12.31
C PHE A 156 0.08 12.81 13.63
N GLY A 157 0.15 11.98 14.67
CA GLY A 157 0.57 12.37 16.01
C GLY A 157 2.08 12.26 16.21
N ILE A 158 2.73 13.34 16.67
CA ILE A 158 4.16 13.34 17.05
C ILE A 158 4.46 14.47 18.05
N LYS A 159 5.41 14.26 18.96
CA LYS A 159 5.89 15.23 19.97
C LYS A 159 7.41 15.19 20.09
N SER A 160 8.04 16.29 20.51
CA SER A 160 9.39 16.19 21.09
C SER A 160 9.25 15.86 22.57
N ASN A 161 9.77 14.72 23.00
CA ASN A 161 10.19 14.52 24.38
C ASN A 161 11.33 13.50 24.40
N THR A 162 12.57 13.94 24.66
CA THR A 162 13.69 13.01 24.82
C THR A 162 13.43 12.10 26.03
N PRO A 163 13.43 10.76 25.88
CA PRO A 163 13.23 9.85 27.01
C PRO A 163 14.31 10.04 28.09
N PRO A 164 13.94 10.03 29.40
CA PRO A 164 14.90 10.09 30.50
C PRO A 164 15.98 8.99 30.43
N PRO A 165 17.22 9.25 30.87
CA PRO A 165 18.30 8.27 30.82
C PRO A 165 18.07 7.12 31.82
N ALA A 166 18.62 5.94 31.52
CA ALA A 166 18.74 4.88 32.52
C ALA A 166 19.92 5.18 33.49
N PRO A 167 19.97 4.54 34.68
CA PRO A 167 21.18 4.54 35.50
C PRO A 167 22.40 4.07 34.69
N LYS A 168 23.46 4.88 34.68
CA LYS A 168 24.76 4.60 34.04
C LYS A 168 25.55 3.54 34.82
N GLU A 169 25.37 3.53 36.14
CA GLU A 169 26.06 2.63 37.06
C GLU A 169 25.16 2.32 38.28
N ILE A 170 25.28 1.09 38.81
CA ILE A 170 24.59 0.67 40.04
C ILE A 170 25.58 -0.06 40.95
N ILE A 171 25.90 0.53 42.10
CA ILE A 171 26.82 0.00 43.11
C ILE A 171 26.03 -0.57 44.31
N ILE A 172 26.54 -1.62 44.96
CA ILE A 172 25.90 -2.22 46.15
C ILE A 172 26.62 -1.77 47.42
N ALA A 173 25.86 -1.13 48.30
CA ALA A 173 26.30 -0.64 49.60
C ALA A 173 25.43 -1.21 50.73
N LYS A 174 25.63 -0.72 51.95
CA LYS A 174 24.77 -1.02 53.11
C LYS A 174 24.37 0.24 53.88
N THR A 175 23.32 0.17 54.69
CA THR A 175 23.01 1.24 55.64
C THR A 175 24.06 1.31 56.75
N LYS A 176 24.45 2.54 57.09
CA LYS A 176 25.37 2.86 58.18
C LYS A 176 24.62 2.83 59.50
N ILE A 177 25.15 2.10 60.48
CA ILE A 177 24.58 2.06 61.84
C ILE A 177 25.03 3.32 62.60
N THR A 178 24.07 4.03 63.20
CA THR A 178 24.31 5.19 64.08
C THR A 178 23.35 5.17 65.26
N GLY A 179 23.87 5.05 66.49
CA GLY A 179 23.05 5.04 67.70
C GLY A 179 22.46 3.66 68.02
N THR A 180 21.15 3.59 68.21
CA THR A 180 20.43 2.41 68.74
C THR A 180 20.02 1.36 67.68
N GLU A 181 20.31 1.60 66.40
CA GLU A 181 20.08 0.61 65.35
C GLU A 181 21.06 -0.57 65.47
N THR A 182 20.59 -1.80 65.22
CA THR A 182 21.41 -3.02 65.35
C THR A 182 21.50 -3.86 64.07
N ILE A 183 20.84 -3.44 62.98
CA ILE A 183 20.72 -4.21 61.73
C ILE A 183 20.93 -3.27 60.52
N SER A 184 21.98 -3.52 59.73
CA SER A 184 22.13 -2.89 58.42
C SER A 184 21.23 -3.52 57.36
N TYR A 185 20.90 -2.77 56.31
CA TYR A 185 20.19 -3.25 55.11
C TYR A 185 21.03 -3.01 53.85
N TYR A 186 20.84 -3.79 52.79
CA TYR A 186 21.48 -3.54 51.50
C TYR A 186 20.93 -2.25 50.85
N VAL A 187 21.80 -1.51 50.15
CA VAL A 187 21.49 -0.25 49.47
C VAL A 187 21.96 -0.32 48.03
N LEU A 188 21.12 0.14 47.10
CA LEU A 188 21.49 0.33 45.69
C LEU A 188 21.82 1.81 45.45
N CYS A 189 23.08 2.10 45.14
CA CYS A 189 23.51 3.43 44.74
C CYS A 189 23.30 3.57 43.22
N LEU A 190 22.24 4.28 42.82
CA LEU A 190 21.81 4.46 41.43
C LEU A 190 22.42 5.75 40.88
N LYS A 191 23.41 5.62 39.99
CA LYS A 191 24.18 6.74 39.44
C LYS A 191 23.82 6.98 37.97
N PHE A 192 23.48 8.22 37.64
CA PHE A 192 23.06 8.63 36.31
C PHE A 192 24.17 9.42 35.60
N ASP A 193 24.02 9.67 34.30
CA ASP A 193 25.05 10.41 33.55
C ASP A 193 24.92 11.93 33.78
N SER A 194 25.92 12.52 34.45
CA SER A 194 25.87 13.95 34.81
C SER A 194 25.79 14.87 33.60
N ASP A 195 26.42 14.50 32.48
CA ASP A 195 26.46 15.33 31.28
C ASP A 195 25.07 15.34 30.58
N GLU A 196 24.38 14.21 30.57
CA GLU A 196 23.01 14.10 30.02
C GLU A 196 21.96 14.70 30.97
N MET A 197 22.11 14.53 32.29
CA MET A 197 21.22 15.12 33.28
C MET A 197 21.33 16.65 33.35
N THR A 198 22.49 17.22 33.02
CA THR A 198 22.71 18.68 32.95
C THR A 198 22.51 19.27 31.55
N ARG A 199 22.45 18.44 30.49
CA ARG A 199 22.24 18.87 29.10
C ARG A 199 21.01 19.78 29.00
N LYS A 200 21.23 20.98 28.45
CA LYS A 200 20.19 22.01 28.30
C LYS A 200 19.44 21.87 26.98
N ILE A 201 18.20 22.38 26.96
CA ILE A 201 17.36 22.41 25.77
C ILE A 201 17.87 23.54 24.86
N GLY A 202 18.67 23.19 23.85
CA GLY A 202 19.29 24.16 22.95
C GLY A 202 20.18 25.17 23.67
N SER A 203 19.93 26.46 23.44
CA SER A 203 20.62 27.58 24.12
C SER A 203 19.93 28.04 25.42
N SER A 204 18.90 27.33 25.90
CA SER A 204 18.18 27.72 27.12
C SER A 204 18.92 27.36 28.41
N THR A 205 18.40 27.84 29.54
CA THR A 205 18.86 27.45 30.88
C THR A 205 18.17 26.20 31.43
N ILE A 206 17.21 25.60 30.71
CA ILE A 206 16.37 24.49 31.20
C ILE A 206 17.02 23.13 30.86
N PRO A 207 17.23 22.22 31.82
CA PRO A 207 17.67 20.84 31.55
C PRO A 207 16.63 20.07 30.74
N VAL A 208 17.08 19.21 29.82
CA VAL A 208 16.19 18.42 28.94
C VAL A 208 15.25 17.53 29.73
N HIS A 209 15.72 16.91 30.82
CA HIS A 209 14.93 15.99 31.66
C HIS A 209 14.28 16.67 32.88
N LYS A 210 14.16 18.01 32.90
CA LYS A 210 13.57 18.77 34.03
C LYS A 210 12.10 18.39 34.31
N ASP A 211 11.40 17.81 33.34
CA ASP A 211 10.05 17.24 33.47
C ASP A 211 10.01 15.80 34.02
N ILE A 212 11.15 15.26 34.49
CA ILE A 212 11.20 13.98 35.23
C ILE A 212 10.20 13.98 36.39
N ASN A 213 9.57 12.83 36.60
CA ASN A 213 8.37 12.72 37.41
C ASN A 213 8.41 11.57 38.42
N ASN A 214 8.88 10.38 38.01
CA ASN A 214 9.00 9.23 38.92
C ASN A 214 10.19 8.33 38.58
N ILE A 215 10.79 7.76 39.61
CA ILE A 215 11.64 6.56 39.52
C ILE A 215 10.83 5.34 39.96
N THR A 216 10.87 4.28 39.16
CA THR A 216 10.20 3.01 39.48
C THR A 216 11.24 1.94 39.78
N ILE A 217 11.14 1.35 40.97
CA ILE A 217 11.99 0.27 41.48
C ILE A 217 11.16 -1.00 41.60
N LYS A 218 11.59 -2.07 40.94
CA LYS A 218 10.83 -3.33 40.83
C LYS A 218 11.65 -4.50 41.33
N LYS A 219 11.19 -5.14 42.42
CA LYS A 219 11.81 -6.33 43.02
C LYS A 219 11.33 -7.61 42.31
N GLY A 220 12.28 -8.41 41.82
CA GLY A 220 12.06 -9.70 41.15
C GLY A 220 11.14 -9.67 39.92
N SER A 221 10.66 -10.85 39.53
CA SER A 221 9.75 -11.09 38.40
C SER A 221 8.28 -10.73 38.68
N SER A 222 8.02 -9.86 39.65
CA SER A 222 6.69 -9.31 39.97
C SER A 222 6.06 -8.59 38.76
N ASN A 223 4.78 -8.23 38.82
CA ASN A 223 4.21 -7.28 37.85
C ASN A 223 4.09 -5.84 38.39
N ASN A 224 4.06 -5.67 39.71
CA ASN A 224 3.98 -4.36 40.36
C ASN A 224 5.38 -3.91 40.83
N GLY A 225 5.85 -2.78 40.32
CA GLY A 225 7.02 -2.06 40.87
C GLY A 225 6.57 -0.86 41.70
N SER A 226 7.34 -0.52 42.74
CA SER A 226 7.11 0.69 43.53
C SER A 226 7.56 1.91 42.73
N SER A 227 6.65 2.85 42.48
CA SER A 227 6.95 4.11 41.78
C SER A 227 6.97 5.26 42.79
N TYR A 228 8.06 6.04 42.77
CA TYR A 228 8.33 7.11 43.72
C TYR A 228 8.48 8.43 42.97
N LYS A 229 7.85 9.49 43.48
CA LYS A 229 7.97 10.84 42.91
C LYS A 229 9.44 11.27 42.88
N LEU A 230 9.92 11.71 41.73
CA LEU A 230 11.29 12.21 41.53
C LEU A 230 11.23 13.55 40.78
N SER A 231 12.12 14.47 41.13
CA SER A 231 12.27 15.77 40.47
C SER A 231 13.71 16.28 40.62
N TYR A 232 14.05 17.36 39.92
CA TYR A 232 15.28 18.11 40.15
C TYR A 232 15.16 18.96 41.43
N LYS A 233 16.28 19.28 42.08
CA LYS A 233 16.34 20.37 43.06
C LYS A 233 15.93 21.71 42.44
N GLY A 234 15.62 22.68 43.30
CA GLY A 234 15.21 24.04 42.91
C GLY A 234 16.29 24.83 42.15
N ASP A 235 17.56 24.42 42.23
CA ASP A 235 18.73 25.03 41.61
C ASP A 235 19.29 24.23 40.41
N ASP A 236 18.55 23.22 39.93
CA ASP A 236 18.98 22.25 38.91
C ASP A 236 20.30 21.50 39.21
N SER A 237 20.80 21.54 40.45
CA SER A 237 22.16 21.07 40.74
C SER A 237 22.31 19.55 40.74
N ASP A 238 21.23 18.83 41.06
CA ASP A 238 21.14 17.40 41.34
C ASP A 238 19.64 17.02 41.54
N PHE A 239 19.32 15.74 41.75
CA PHE A 239 17.97 15.29 42.11
C PHE A 239 17.51 15.81 43.48
N GLN A 240 16.21 16.10 43.59
CA GLN A 240 15.52 16.12 44.86
C GLN A 240 15.25 14.67 45.28
N THR A 241 15.68 14.27 46.48
CA THR A 241 15.44 12.92 47.01
C THR A 241 13.94 12.64 47.06
N PRO A 242 13.45 11.49 46.54
CA PRO A 242 12.06 11.09 46.66
C PRO A 242 11.58 11.02 48.11
N ASP A 243 10.33 11.41 48.35
CA ASP A 243 9.72 11.34 49.68
C ASP A 243 9.47 9.87 50.11
N GLY A 244 9.89 9.54 51.34
CA GLY A 244 9.64 8.26 52.01
C GLY A 244 10.87 7.39 52.25
N ASP A 245 10.79 6.53 53.27
CA ASP A 245 11.90 5.78 53.89
C ASP A 245 12.71 4.83 52.98
N SER A 246 12.30 4.67 51.72
CA SER A 246 12.99 3.84 50.72
C SER A 246 14.19 4.55 50.08
N PHE A 247 14.26 5.88 50.11
CA PHE A 247 15.44 6.63 49.65
C PHE A 247 16.12 7.31 50.83
N ILE A 248 17.45 7.16 50.92
CA ILE A 248 18.25 7.63 52.06
C ILE A 248 19.36 8.59 51.61
N THR A 249 19.91 9.34 52.56
CA THR A 249 21.05 10.23 52.28
C THR A 249 22.36 9.45 52.24
N HIS A 250 23.37 9.93 51.49
CA HIS A 250 24.74 9.37 51.53
C HIS A 250 25.28 9.25 52.97
N GLY A 251 24.96 10.19 53.87
CA GLY A 251 25.40 10.15 55.27
C GLY A 251 24.93 8.90 56.05
N SER A 252 23.84 8.28 55.58
CA SER A 252 23.24 7.04 56.10
C SER A 252 23.73 5.78 55.36
N VAL A 253 24.67 5.90 54.42
CA VAL A 253 25.24 4.80 53.63
C VAL A 253 26.67 4.48 54.08
N ALA A 254 27.06 3.22 53.97
CA ALA A 254 28.41 2.74 54.22
C ALA A 254 28.84 1.72 53.16
N LYS A 255 30.15 1.69 52.87
CA LYS A 255 30.79 0.71 51.98
C LYS A 255 30.45 -0.72 52.40
N LEU A 256 30.05 -1.55 51.43
CA LEU A 256 29.90 -2.99 51.60
C LEU A 256 31.15 -3.73 51.09
N THR A 257 31.47 -3.56 49.81
CA THR A 257 32.62 -4.18 49.13
C THR A 257 33.21 -3.22 48.08
N GLU A 258 32.39 -2.77 47.12
CA GLU A 258 32.68 -1.69 46.17
C GLU A 258 32.75 -0.33 46.90
N ASP A 259 33.58 0.60 46.42
CA ASP A 259 33.58 1.98 46.94
C ASP A 259 32.29 2.70 46.56
N ILE A 260 31.73 3.46 47.51
CA ILE A 260 30.48 4.20 47.28
C ILE A 260 30.75 5.53 46.60
N PRO A 261 29.82 6.04 45.76
CA PRO A 261 29.88 7.40 45.23
C PRO A 261 30.19 8.42 46.33
N PRO A 262 31.19 9.31 46.16
CA PRO A 262 31.57 10.26 47.20
C PRO A 262 30.45 11.28 47.47
N PRO A 263 30.39 11.89 48.67
CA PRO A 263 29.27 12.74 49.07
C PRO A 263 29.03 14.00 48.21
N GLN A 264 29.97 14.37 47.35
CA GLN A 264 29.89 15.47 46.40
C GLN A 264 29.50 15.02 44.96
N GLU A 265 29.41 13.71 44.68
CA GLU A 265 28.98 13.20 43.38
C GLU A 265 27.47 13.45 43.17
N LYS A 266 27.13 14.01 42.01
CA LYS A 266 25.78 14.44 41.65
C LYS A 266 25.06 13.37 40.83
N TRP A 267 23.72 13.45 40.81
CA TRP A 267 22.83 12.53 40.09
C TRP A 267 22.95 11.09 40.60
N VAL A 268 23.03 10.95 41.93
CA VAL A 268 23.10 9.67 42.64
C VAL A 268 21.93 9.55 43.63
N LEU A 269 21.14 8.48 43.50
CA LEU A 269 20.06 8.14 44.43
C LEU A 269 20.40 6.86 45.20
N TYR A 270 20.22 6.87 46.52
CA TYR A 270 20.54 5.73 47.39
C TYR A 270 19.25 5.03 47.82
N TYR A 271 18.90 3.93 47.14
CA TYR A 271 17.69 3.17 47.44
C TYR A 271 17.97 2.10 48.51
N LYS A 272 17.37 2.25 49.70
CA LYS A 272 17.40 1.27 50.78
C LYS A 272 16.47 0.10 50.45
N THR A 273 17.03 -1.10 50.36
CA THR A 273 16.24 -2.32 50.18
C THR A 273 15.68 -2.83 51.50
N ASP A 274 14.71 -3.74 51.41
CA ASP A 274 14.16 -4.52 52.52
C ASP A 274 15.06 -5.69 52.96
N ILE A 275 16.17 -5.93 52.25
CA ILE A 275 17.08 -7.05 52.51
C ILE A 275 18.03 -6.68 53.65
N LYS A 276 17.99 -7.44 54.75
CA LYS A 276 18.89 -7.29 55.89
C LYS A 276 20.30 -7.79 55.55
N ILE A 277 21.30 -7.12 56.09
CA ILE A 277 22.70 -7.55 56.08
C ILE A 277 22.88 -8.51 57.26
N GLY A 278 23.14 -9.79 56.96
CA GLY A 278 23.27 -10.86 57.95
C GLY A 278 22.36 -12.05 57.64
N ALA A 279 22.47 -13.07 58.50
CA ALA A 279 21.98 -14.43 58.27
C ALA A 279 20.67 -14.59 57.48
N ASN A 280 20.70 -15.52 56.51
CA ASN A 280 19.57 -16.13 55.84
C ASN A 280 18.78 -15.20 54.89
N ASN A 281 19.47 -14.31 54.16
CA ASN A 281 18.89 -13.53 53.07
C ASN A 281 18.95 -14.26 51.71
N GLU A 282 17.94 -14.11 50.85
CA GLU A 282 17.83 -14.77 49.54
C GLU A 282 18.35 -13.92 48.36
N GLN A 283 18.74 -14.56 47.26
CA GLN A 283 19.18 -13.88 46.04
C GLN A 283 18.04 -13.07 45.41
N THR A 284 18.26 -11.77 45.17
CA THR A 284 17.19 -10.85 44.74
C THR A 284 17.66 -9.88 43.66
N SER A 285 16.97 -9.84 42.52
CA SER A 285 17.17 -8.84 41.46
C SER A 285 16.23 -7.63 41.59
N TYR A 286 16.69 -6.45 41.18
CA TYR A 286 15.91 -5.21 41.08
C TYR A 286 16.02 -4.63 39.66
N THR A 287 14.88 -4.21 39.08
CA THR A 287 14.81 -3.45 37.81
C THR A 287 14.45 -1.98 38.09
N ILE A 288 15.12 -1.05 37.40
CA ILE A 288 14.97 0.39 37.57
C ILE A 288 14.60 1.05 36.22
N THR A 289 13.61 1.95 36.25
CA THR A 289 13.25 2.84 35.13
C THR A 289 12.84 4.23 35.63
N LEU A 290 13.26 5.28 34.92
CA LEU A 290 12.74 6.64 35.07
C LEU A 290 11.52 6.88 34.17
N SER A 291 10.71 7.88 34.55
CA SER A 291 9.56 8.36 33.78
C SER A 291 9.35 9.86 33.98
N ASP A 292 8.88 10.54 32.92
CA ASP A 292 8.56 11.97 32.94
C ASP A 292 7.06 12.29 33.21
N LEU A 293 6.71 13.57 33.17
CA LEU A 293 5.34 14.06 33.41
C LEU A 293 4.35 13.57 32.35
N LYS A 294 4.76 13.47 31.08
CA LYS A 294 4.00 12.91 29.95
C LYS A 294 3.98 11.38 29.96
N GLY A 295 4.90 10.76 30.71
CA GLY A 295 5.06 9.33 30.91
C GLY A 295 5.95 8.62 29.89
N VAL A 296 6.81 9.34 29.16
CA VAL A 296 7.87 8.65 28.40
C VAL A 296 8.85 8.04 29.41
N THR A 297 9.42 6.88 29.07
CA THR A 297 10.17 6.02 30.01
C THR A 297 11.59 5.74 29.54
N SER A 298 12.52 5.64 30.50
CA SER A 298 13.91 5.27 30.23
C SER A 298 14.06 3.83 29.75
N ASP A 299 15.27 3.46 29.34
CA ASP A 299 15.67 2.05 29.33
C ASP A 299 15.74 1.45 30.74
N LYS A 300 15.73 0.12 30.79
CA LYS A 300 15.69 -0.68 32.02
C LYS A 300 17.11 -1.00 32.48
N ALA A 301 17.49 -0.57 33.67
CA ALA A 301 18.71 -1.04 34.35
C ALA A 301 18.38 -2.15 35.38
N VAL A 302 19.31 -3.07 35.65
CA VAL A 302 19.11 -4.23 36.53
C VAL A 302 20.35 -4.50 37.39
N LYS A 303 20.17 -4.86 38.67
CA LYS A 303 21.25 -5.33 39.59
C LYS A 303 20.69 -6.40 40.56
N THR A 304 21.55 -7.28 41.08
CA THR A 304 21.20 -8.43 41.95
C THR A 304 22.01 -8.42 43.26
N ILE A 305 21.44 -8.95 44.35
CA ILE A 305 22.02 -9.10 45.69
C ILE A 305 22.06 -10.60 46.09
N GLU A 306 23.07 -11.03 46.86
CA GLU A 306 23.44 -12.43 47.20
C GLU A 306 23.37 -12.75 48.75
N ALA A 307 23.53 -14.02 49.19
CA ALA A 307 23.13 -14.58 50.52
C ALA A 307 24.20 -14.69 51.67
N SER A 308 23.80 -14.97 52.96
CA SER A 308 24.69 -15.03 54.18
C SER A 308 24.19 -15.84 55.44
N GLY A 309 24.91 -15.89 56.61
CA GLY A 309 24.67 -16.81 57.79
C GLY A 309 25.02 -16.33 59.27
N PRO A 310 24.88 -17.18 60.35
CA PRO A 310 24.78 -16.83 61.82
C PRO A 310 26.08 -16.94 62.75
N THR A 311 25.99 -17.16 64.09
CA THR A 311 27.10 -17.00 65.14
C THR A 311 27.09 -17.96 66.38
N HIS A 312 28.24 -18.22 67.06
CA HIS A 312 28.49 -19.22 68.16
C HIS A 312 29.60 -18.83 69.22
N THR A 313 29.93 -19.68 70.21
CA THR A 313 30.82 -19.40 71.40
C THR A 313 32.03 -20.35 71.56
N VAL A 314 33.18 -19.90 72.12
CA VAL A 314 34.41 -20.71 72.32
C VAL A 314 35.10 -20.51 73.68
N THR A 315 35.67 -21.57 74.26
CA THR A 315 36.38 -21.64 75.56
C THR A 315 37.76 -22.35 75.46
N PHE A 316 38.74 -22.09 76.34
CA PHE A 316 40.05 -22.78 76.34
C PHE A 316 40.85 -22.72 77.66
N SER A 317 41.71 -23.73 77.91
CA SER A 317 42.56 -23.87 79.12
C SER A 317 43.78 -24.80 78.93
N VAL A 318 44.66 -24.97 79.95
CA VAL A 318 45.86 -25.87 79.88
C VAL A 318 45.64 -27.16 80.68
N ALA A 319 45.83 -28.33 80.07
CA ALA A 319 45.63 -29.62 80.72
C ALA A 319 46.70 -29.89 81.80
N GLY A 320 46.27 -30.07 83.05
CA GLY A 320 47.17 -30.36 84.18
C GLY A 320 48.05 -29.18 84.63
N GLY A 321 48.04 -28.04 83.93
CA GLY A 321 48.68 -26.79 84.34
C GLY A 321 50.22 -26.77 84.36
N GLN A 322 50.91 -27.78 83.81
CA GLN A 322 52.37 -27.93 83.88
C GLN A 322 53.03 -28.10 82.51
N GLY A 323 54.29 -27.68 82.38
CA GLY A 323 55.12 -27.84 81.18
C GLY A 323 54.94 -26.76 80.09
N GLY A 324 53.92 -25.89 80.19
CA GLY A 324 53.69 -24.80 79.24
C GLY A 324 52.46 -23.93 79.55
N SER A 325 52.16 -22.99 78.65
CA SER A 325 51.00 -22.10 78.68
C SER A 325 50.21 -22.14 77.36
N LEU A 326 48.97 -21.62 77.33
CA LEU A 326 48.11 -21.56 76.14
C LEU A 326 47.49 -20.16 75.97
N THR A 327 47.69 -19.54 74.80
CA THR A 327 47.06 -18.24 74.42
C THR A 327 46.07 -18.46 73.28
N GLY A 328 44.95 -17.74 73.27
CA GLY A 328 43.94 -17.72 72.20
C GLY A 328 43.65 -16.31 71.68
N THR A 329 43.35 -16.19 70.39
CA THR A 329 43.19 -14.92 69.66
C THR A 329 41.96 -14.94 68.76
N TYR A 330 41.14 -13.88 68.83
CA TYR A 330 40.02 -13.66 67.90
C TYR A 330 39.83 -12.17 67.60
N ASN A 331 39.64 -11.81 66.32
CA ASN A 331 39.49 -10.42 65.83
C ASN A 331 40.51 -9.40 66.37
N GLY A 332 41.71 -9.85 66.75
CA GLY A 332 42.78 -9.03 67.32
C GLY A 332 42.80 -8.94 68.85
N GLU A 333 41.77 -9.40 69.55
CA GLU A 333 41.76 -9.55 71.01
C GLU A 333 42.47 -10.87 71.40
N THR A 334 43.31 -10.84 72.43
CA THR A 334 44.08 -12.00 72.92
C THR A 334 43.79 -12.28 74.40
N LYS A 335 43.72 -13.56 74.77
CA LYS A 335 43.53 -14.03 76.17
C LYS A 335 44.41 -15.25 76.42
N THR A 336 44.94 -15.40 77.63
CA THR A 336 45.90 -16.45 77.98
C THR A 336 45.44 -17.27 79.19
N ALA A 337 45.65 -18.57 79.11
CA ALA A 337 45.41 -19.55 80.15
C ALA A 337 46.75 -20.20 80.59
N SER A 338 46.98 -20.27 81.90
CA SER A 338 48.09 -20.99 82.51
C SER A 338 47.73 -21.38 83.95
N GLY A 339 48.46 -22.32 84.57
CA GLY A 339 48.22 -22.73 85.96
C GLY A 339 46.84 -23.35 86.26
N GLY A 340 46.03 -23.65 85.24
CA GLY A 340 44.67 -24.22 85.37
C GLY A 340 43.51 -23.26 85.16
N THR A 341 43.73 -22.00 84.74
CA THR A 341 42.65 -21.04 84.44
C THR A 341 42.00 -21.26 83.07
N GLU A 342 40.75 -20.82 82.88
CA GLU A 342 40.00 -20.88 81.60
C GLU A 342 39.66 -19.48 81.04
N GLN A 343 39.44 -19.37 79.72
CA GLN A 343 39.14 -18.11 78.99
C GLN A 343 38.13 -18.32 77.83
N THR A 344 37.42 -17.27 77.39
CA THR A 344 36.31 -17.36 76.40
C THR A 344 36.21 -16.23 75.34
N PHE A 345 35.54 -16.54 74.21
CA PHE A 345 35.21 -15.66 73.08
C PHE A 345 33.82 -15.97 72.45
N ASN A 346 33.24 -15.02 71.71
CA ASN A 346 32.04 -15.20 70.87
C ASN A 346 32.38 -14.87 69.40
N VAL A 347 31.96 -15.72 68.46
CA VAL A 347 32.55 -15.86 67.11
C VAL A 347 31.47 -16.12 66.05
N SER A 348 31.55 -15.48 64.87
CA SER A 348 30.59 -15.75 63.79
C SER A 348 30.79 -17.13 63.16
N SER A 349 29.70 -17.77 62.71
CA SER A 349 29.73 -19.10 62.11
C SER A 349 30.56 -19.06 60.82
N GLY A 350 31.62 -19.87 60.79
CA GLY A 350 32.61 -19.87 59.73
C GLY A 350 33.83 -18.97 59.95
N ASN A 351 33.89 -18.17 61.02
CA ASN A 351 35.10 -17.45 61.41
C ASN A 351 36.02 -18.32 62.29
N THR A 352 37.29 -17.91 62.45
CA THR A 352 38.34 -18.72 63.07
C THR A 352 38.95 -18.05 64.30
N VAL A 353 39.11 -18.83 65.38
CA VAL A 353 39.96 -18.50 66.54
C VAL A 353 41.30 -19.20 66.38
N THR A 354 42.41 -18.55 66.72
CA THR A 354 43.76 -19.17 66.71
C THR A 354 44.32 -19.31 68.12
N PHE A 355 45.18 -20.31 68.33
CA PHE A 355 45.75 -20.65 69.63
C PHE A 355 47.23 -21.01 69.54
N THR A 356 48.00 -20.74 70.59
CA THR A 356 49.45 -20.99 70.68
C THR A 356 49.81 -21.57 72.05
N ALA A 357 50.50 -22.72 72.04
CA ALA A 357 50.99 -23.42 73.22
C ALA A 357 52.53 -23.53 73.25
N THR A 358 53.14 -23.13 74.35
CA THR A 358 54.60 -22.93 74.45
C THR A 358 55.23 -23.82 75.52
N PRO A 359 56.18 -24.73 75.19
CA PRO A 359 56.90 -25.55 76.17
C PRO A 359 57.87 -24.74 77.05
N THR A 360 58.12 -25.20 78.27
CA THR A 360 59.11 -24.58 79.17
C THR A 360 60.58 -24.87 78.75
N ASN A 361 60.89 -25.99 78.10
CA ASN A 361 62.24 -26.27 77.56
C ASN A 361 62.22 -27.23 76.34
N PRO A 362 62.40 -26.73 75.09
CA PRO A 362 62.26 -27.54 73.87
C PRO A 362 63.23 -28.72 73.72
N ASN A 363 64.44 -28.64 74.28
CA ASN A 363 65.47 -29.68 74.09
C ASN A 363 65.25 -30.91 75.00
N GLN A 364 64.35 -30.81 75.96
CA GLN A 364 63.91 -31.91 76.83
C GLN A 364 62.42 -32.26 76.61
N TYR A 365 61.62 -31.28 76.21
CA TYR A 365 60.16 -31.40 76.04
C TYR A 365 59.68 -30.69 74.74
N LYS A 366 59.48 -31.41 73.63
CA LYS A 366 58.64 -30.95 72.50
C LYS A 366 57.17 -30.93 72.93
N VAL A 367 56.22 -30.33 72.19
CA VAL A 367 54.76 -30.39 72.51
C VAL A 367 54.19 -31.81 72.29
N GLY A 368 52.94 -32.02 72.65
CA GLY A 368 52.18 -33.28 72.66
C GLY A 368 50.68 -32.98 72.59
N ASN A 369 49.84 -33.91 73.03
CA ASN A 369 48.42 -33.97 72.64
C ASN A 369 47.62 -32.71 72.96
N TRP A 370 46.83 -32.24 71.99
CA TRP A 370 45.75 -31.27 72.20
C TRP A 370 44.40 -31.98 72.29
N ILE A 371 43.41 -31.34 72.93
CA ILE A 371 42.03 -31.83 73.01
C ILE A 371 41.07 -30.69 72.63
N CYS A 372 40.04 -30.97 71.83
CA CYS A 372 38.97 -30.03 71.50
C CYS A 372 37.60 -30.74 71.45
N THR A 373 36.55 -30.11 71.99
CA THR A 373 35.22 -30.76 72.14
C THR A 373 34.38 -30.77 70.85
N SER A 374 34.61 -29.85 69.92
CA SER A 374 34.19 -29.99 68.52
C SER A 374 35.43 -29.95 67.62
N SER A 375 35.71 -31.06 66.96
CA SER A 375 37.00 -31.32 66.30
C SER A 375 36.98 -31.10 64.79
N ALA A 376 35.80 -30.98 64.16
CA ALA A 376 35.64 -31.02 62.71
C ALA A 376 36.41 -29.94 61.93
N ASN A 377 36.78 -28.83 62.59
CA ASN A 377 37.67 -27.81 62.05
C ASN A 377 38.72 -27.34 63.08
N PHE A 378 39.15 -28.22 63.99
CA PHE A 378 40.22 -27.93 64.95
C PHE A 378 41.56 -28.49 64.47
N THR A 379 42.61 -27.67 64.51
CA THR A 379 43.93 -28.02 63.93
C THR A 379 45.02 -28.35 64.96
N GLY A 380 44.70 -28.33 66.26
CA GLY A 380 45.67 -28.68 67.30
C GLY A 380 45.98 -30.18 67.31
N ALA A 381 47.24 -30.51 67.00
CA ALA A 381 47.75 -31.88 66.91
C ALA A 381 48.94 -32.09 67.84
N SER A 382 49.20 -33.35 68.21
CA SER A 382 50.29 -33.70 69.12
C SER A 382 51.65 -33.28 68.55
N GLY A 383 52.40 -32.45 69.28
CA GLY A 383 53.67 -31.87 68.81
C GLY A 383 53.57 -30.44 68.27
N SER A 384 52.38 -29.96 67.92
CA SER A 384 52.19 -28.61 67.38
C SER A 384 52.18 -27.55 68.48
N GLN A 385 52.98 -26.48 68.31
CA GLN A 385 52.90 -25.27 69.17
C GLN A 385 51.73 -24.34 68.81
N ASN A 386 51.00 -24.59 67.73
CA ASN A 386 49.86 -23.77 67.32
C ASN A 386 48.67 -24.64 66.93
N ALA A 387 47.48 -24.09 67.13
CA ALA A 387 46.20 -24.65 66.75
C ALA A 387 45.25 -23.54 66.30
N SER A 388 44.11 -23.92 65.73
CA SER A 388 43.05 -23.01 65.32
C SER A 388 41.73 -23.77 65.25
N LEU A 389 40.61 -23.04 65.42
CA LEU A 389 39.26 -23.57 65.37
C LEU A 389 38.43 -22.69 64.44
N LYS A 390 37.93 -23.24 63.32
CA LYS A 390 36.86 -22.58 62.55
C LYS A 390 35.52 -22.91 63.22
N VAL A 391 34.87 -21.89 63.78
CA VAL A 391 33.75 -22.07 64.71
C VAL A 391 32.45 -22.22 63.92
N MET A 392 31.80 -23.37 64.05
CA MET A 392 30.48 -23.66 63.48
C MET A 392 29.42 -23.96 64.56
N GLU A 393 29.85 -24.10 65.83
CA GLU A 393 29.04 -24.43 67.00
C GLU A 393 29.85 -24.12 68.29
N ASN A 394 29.26 -24.30 69.48
CA ASN A 394 29.89 -23.94 70.76
C ASN A 394 30.97 -24.96 71.20
N THR A 395 32.19 -24.52 71.56
CA THR A 395 33.40 -25.40 71.60
C THR A 395 34.46 -25.08 72.70
N THR A 396 35.30 -26.04 73.15
CA THR A 396 36.35 -25.91 74.21
C THR A 396 37.70 -26.61 73.88
N VAL A 397 38.91 -26.12 74.30
CA VAL A 397 40.30 -26.53 73.85
C VAL A 397 41.44 -26.67 74.94
N THR A 398 42.39 -27.67 74.89
CA THR A 398 43.61 -27.89 75.80
C THR A 398 44.90 -28.64 75.19
N VAL A 399 46.09 -28.95 75.88
CA VAL A 399 47.50 -29.34 75.32
C VAL A 399 48.65 -30.13 76.17
N GLN A 400 49.76 -30.82 75.61
CA GLN A 400 50.88 -31.74 76.24
C GLN A 400 52.42 -31.88 75.65
N PHE A 401 53.34 -32.96 75.79
CA PHE A 401 54.90 -33.04 75.44
C PHE A 401 55.86 -34.38 75.10
N VAL A 402 57.06 -34.45 74.30
CA VAL A 402 58.20 -35.59 74.06
C VAL A 402 59.68 -35.42 73.25
N GLN A 403 60.60 -36.43 72.78
CA GLN A 403 62.09 -36.37 72.16
C GLN A 403 62.89 -37.59 71.27
N LEU A 404 64.21 -37.56 70.66
CA LEU A 404 65.38 -38.66 70.31
C LEU A 404 66.45 -38.78 68.99
N ASN A 405 67.42 -39.81 68.65
CA ASN A 405 68.78 -39.80 67.75
C ASN A 405 69.65 -41.06 66.98
N ALA A 406 70.45 -40.94 65.78
CA ALA A 406 71.59 -41.69 64.85
C ALA A 406 71.74 -42.61 63.34
N LEU A 407 71.32 -42.43 61.97
CA LEU A 407 71.13 -43.42 60.71
C LEU A 407 71.59 -43.14 59.15
N THR A 408 71.46 -44.06 58.07
CA THR A 408 71.63 -43.93 56.51
C THR A 408 71.16 -45.08 55.42
N LEU A 409 70.84 -44.82 54.06
CA LEU A 409 69.98 -45.51 52.91
C LEU A 409 70.50 -46.50 51.76
N ASP A 410 69.59 -47.35 51.12
CA ASP A 410 69.69 -48.09 49.79
C ASP A 410 68.56 -47.84 48.69
N THR A 411 67.35 -48.41 48.81
CA THR A 411 66.29 -48.46 47.74
C THR A 411 65.13 -47.49 47.99
N LEU A 412 64.54 -46.91 46.94
CA LEU A 412 63.37 -46.01 47.02
C LEU A 412 62.47 -46.06 45.76
N LYS A 413 61.21 -46.48 45.93
CA LYS A 413 60.12 -46.40 44.94
C LYS A 413 58.85 -45.81 45.54
N ILE A 414 57.99 -45.21 44.71
CA ILE A 414 56.67 -44.66 45.10
C ILE A 414 55.62 -45.10 44.07
N CYS A 415 54.52 -45.70 44.53
CA CYS A 415 53.48 -46.32 43.68
C CYS A 415 54.10 -47.22 42.58
N GLY A 416 55.07 -48.06 42.98
CA GLY A 416 55.83 -48.96 42.09
C GLY A 416 56.88 -48.30 41.18
N ASN A 417 56.83 -46.98 40.99
CA ASN A 417 57.72 -46.21 40.12
C ASN A 417 59.04 -45.84 40.84
N ASP A 418 60.15 -45.74 40.10
CA ASP A 418 61.45 -45.39 40.68
C ASP A 418 61.48 -43.90 41.08
N ALA A 419 61.93 -43.64 42.32
CA ALA A 419 62.00 -42.30 42.90
C ALA A 419 63.39 -41.99 43.51
N LYS A 420 64.41 -42.85 43.28
CA LYS A 420 65.78 -42.65 43.82
C LYS A 420 66.43 -41.34 43.36
N SER A 421 66.02 -40.79 42.22
CA SER A 421 66.44 -39.50 41.68
C SER A 421 65.99 -38.28 42.51
N GLY A 422 64.98 -38.44 43.38
CA GLY A 422 64.35 -37.32 44.09
C GLY A 422 63.12 -36.73 43.39
N SER A 423 62.62 -37.36 42.31
CA SER A 423 61.32 -37.01 41.72
C SER A 423 60.62 -38.20 41.09
N VAL A 424 59.29 -38.13 40.98
CA VAL A 424 58.43 -39.12 40.32
C VAL A 424 57.16 -38.45 39.78
N THR A 425 56.69 -38.89 38.61
CA THR A 425 55.40 -38.47 38.04
C THR A 425 54.46 -39.67 38.00
N LEU A 426 53.24 -39.49 38.52
CA LEU A 426 52.26 -40.56 38.68
C LEU A 426 51.08 -40.39 37.70
N PRO A 427 50.41 -41.49 37.29
CA PRO A 427 49.20 -41.45 36.47
C PRO A 427 48.06 -40.61 37.06
N TYR A 428 47.08 -40.23 36.22
CA TYR A 428 45.97 -39.37 36.64
C TYR A 428 45.03 -40.05 37.65
N ASP A 429 44.82 -41.36 37.55
CA ASP A 429 44.01 -42.18 38.45
C ASP A 429 44.62 -42.30 39.86
N VAL A 430 45.94 -42.10 40.01
CA VAL A 430 46.64 -42.06 41.30
C VAL A 430 46.38 -40.71 42.00
N ALA A 431 45.16 -40.55 42.52
CA ALA A 431 44.71 -39.36 43.24
C ALA A 431 45.32 -39.19 44.65
N LYS A 432 45.95 -40.26 45.15
CA LYS A 432 46.37 -40.45 46.53
C LYS A 432 47.62 -41.34 46.53
N VAL A 433 48.58 -41.02 47.40
CA VAL A 433 49.74 -41.88 47.70
C VAL A 433 49.66 -42.27 49.16
N ASP A 434 49.46 -43.55 49.45
CA ASP A 434 49.43 -44.11 50.80
C ASP A 434 50.84 -44.52 51.27
N GLN A 435 51.00 -44.72 52.59
CA GLN A 435 52.25 -45.18 53.19
C GLN A 435 52.71 -46.55 52.64
N SER A 436 51.77 -47.40 52.25
CA SER A 436 52.00 -48.70 51.59
C SER A 436 52.70 -48.59 50.25
N ASP A 437 52.56 -47.45 49.57
CA ASP A 437 52.97 -47.31 48.18
C ASP A 437 54.45 -46.94 48.06
N ILE A 438 55.08 -46.56 49.19
CA ILE A 438 56.50 -46.24 49.28
C ILE A 438 57.29 -47.50 49.67
N THR A 439 58.04 -48.04 48.72
CA THR A 439 59.00 -49.12 49.00
C THR A 439 60.36 -48.51 49.30
N LEU A 440 60.86 -48.73 50.51
CA LEU A 440 62.08 -48.13 51.03
C LEU A 440 62.96 -49.18 51.71
N ALA A 441 64.26 -49.21 51.40
CA ALA A 441 65.21 -50.12 52.05
C ALA A 441 66.56 -49.45 52.31
N PHE A 442 67.30 -49.94 53.31
CA PHE A 442 68.55 -49.36 53.79
C PHE A 442 69.63 -50.44 53.79
N SER A 443 70.89 -50.10 53.48
CA SER A 443 71.95 -51.11 53.42
C SER A 443 72.16 -51.76 54.80
N GLY A 444 71.99 -53.07 54.88
CA GLY A 444 71.99 -53.83 56.14
C GLY A 444 70.68 -53.83 56.94
N TYR A 445 69.64 -53.10 56.51
CA TYR A 445 68.38 -52.97 57.25
C TYR A 445 67.15 -53.04 56.34
N SER A 446 66.44 -54.16 56.37
CA SER A 446 65.13 -54.33 55.74
C SER A 446 64.00 -53.87 56.66
N GLY A 447 62.98 -53.22 56.10
CA GLY A 447 61.74 -52.89 56.83
C GLY A 447 61.86 -51.83 57.94
N ILE A 448 62.83 -50.90 57.87
CA ILE A 448 62.90 -49.81 58.86
C ILE A 448 61.60 -48.98 58.83
N PRO A 449 60.94 -48.71 59.97
CA PRO A 449 59.82 -47.77 60.01
C PRO A 449 60.30 -46.34 59.71
N PHE A 450 59.76 -45.77 58.64
CA PHE A 450 59.96 -44.37 58.24
C PHE A 450 58.66 -43.58 58.39
N THR A 451 58.77 -42.32 58.79
CA THR A 451 57.69 -41.34 58.62
C THR A 451 57.87 -40.60 57.30
N VAL A 452 56.83 -39.91 56.87
CA VAL A 452 56.85 -39.05 55.68
C VAL A 452 56.30 -37.69 56.09
N THR A 453 56.80 -36.61 55.50
CA THR A 453 56.41 -35.24 55.85
C THR A 453 56.15 -34.44 54.57
N PRO A 454 54.92 -33.95 54.31
CA PRO A 454 53.68 -34.18 55.08
C PRO A 454 53.32 -35.67 55.20
N GLN A 455 52.58 -36.01 56.26
CA GLN A 455 52.21 -37.39 56.54
C GLN A 455 51.32 -37.98 55.44
N LEU A 456 51.59 -39.22 55.04
CA LEU A 456 50.74 -39.95 54.11
C LEU A 456 49.43 -40.38 54.80
N PRO A 457 48.30 -40.44 54.08
CA PRO A 457 48.19 -40.31 52.63
C PRO A 457 48.28 -38.89 52.05
N LEU A 458 49.04 -38.77 50.97
CA LEU A 458 49.15 -37.53 50.20
C LEU A 458 48.10 -37.50 49.09
N ASN A 459 47.02 -36.76 49.31
CA ASN A 459 46.06 -36.43 48.25
C ASN A 459 46.71 -35.45 47.26
N LEU A 460 46.72 -35.79 45.97
CA LEU A 460 47.33 -35.00 44.90
C LEU A 460 46.24 -34.45 43.98
N MET A 461 46.22 -33.14 43.72
CA MET A 461 45.38 -32.58 42.66
C MET A 461 46.02 -32.81 41.28
N PRO A 462 45.25 -32.89 40.18
CA PRO A 462 45.80 -33.18 38.87
C PRO A 462 46.71 -32.05 38.36
N GLY A 463 47.95 -32.36 38.03
CA GLY A 463 48.98 -31.39 37.65
C GLY A 463 49.63 -30.65 38.82
N GLU A 464 49.33 -31.04 40.06
CA GLU A 464 49.97 -30.51 41.26
C GLU A 464 51.25 -31.31 41.55
N THR A 465 52.37 -30.61 41.74
CA THR A 465 53.59 -31.18 42.31
C THR A 465 53.61 -30.95 43.80
N LYS A 466 53.57 -32.01 44.60
CA LYS A 466 53.80 -31.96 46.04
C LYS A 466 55.15 -32.55 46.38
N ILE A 467 55.78 -31.97 47.39
CA ILE A 467 57.07 -32.43 47.89
C ILE A 467 56.80 -33.22 49.17
N ILE A 468 57.41 -34.40 49.29
CA ILE A 468 57.52 -35.12 50.54
C ILE A 468 58.98 -35.22 50.97
N THR A 469 59.23 -35.23 52.28
CA THR A 469 60.49 -35.69 52.86
C THR A 469 60.23 -37.01 53.57
N ILE A 470 60.90 -38.06 53.11
CA ILE A 470 60.91 -39.37 53.75
C ILE A 470 61.92 -39.30 54.90
N ASN A 471 61.46 -39.50 56.12
CA ASN A 471 62.22 -39.33 57.35
C ASN A 471 62.28 -40.66 58.12
N VAL A 472 63.43 -41.32 58.14
CA VAL A 472 63.63 -42.42 59.11
C VAL A 472 63.82 -41.81 60.48
N ALA A 473 63.02 -42.26 61.44
CA ALA A 473 62.97 -41.65 62.76
C ALA A 473 64.20 -41.97 63.61
N ALA A 474 64.37 -41.13 64.62
CA ALA A 474 65.54 -41.12 65.48
C ALA A 474 65.43 -42.12 66.65
N SER A 475 65.52 -43.43 66.35
CA SER A 475 65.56 -44.55 67.30
C SER A 475 66.52 -44.33 68.49
N PRO A 476 65.99 -44.19 69.73
CA PRO A 476 66.79 -43.99 70.94
C PRO A 476 67.84 -45.08 71.15
N GLY A 477 69.12 -44.70 71.17
CA GLY A 477 70.21 -45.67 71.34
C GLY A 477 70.42 -46.59 70.13
N SER A 478 69.92 -46.23 68.94
CA SER A 478 70.21 -46.97 67.70
C SER A 478 70.53 -46.05 66.53
N TYR A 479 69.59 -45.18 66.10
CA TYR A 479 69.74 -44.42 64.85
C TYR A 479 68.85 -43.13 64.66
N LEU A 480 69.05 -42.24 63.64
CA LEU A 480 68.73 -40.76 63.54
C LEU A 480 67.64 -40.56 62.52
N ALA A 481 67.11 -39.34 62.57
CA ALA A 481 66.69 -38.59 61.40
C ALA A 481 67.70 -38.71 60.23
N TRP A 482 67.56 -39.77 59.43
CA TRP A 482 67.97 -39.76 58.04
C TRP A 482 66.79 -39.22 57.24
N SER A 483 67.04 -38.33 56.27
CA SER A 483 65.99 -37.72 55.47
C SER A 483 66.34 -37.65 53.99
N LYS A 484 65.33 -37.78 53.13
CA LYS A 484 65.44 -37.48 51.70
C LYS A 484 64.14 -36.91 51.14
N THR A 485 64.27 -35.82 50.41
CA THR A 485 63.18 -35.12 49.75
C THR A 485 62.89 -35.74 48.37
N VAL A 486 61.61 -35.88 48.03
CA VAL A 486 61.10 -36.37 46.74
C VAL A 486 59.94 -35.51 46.26
N SER A 487 60.01 -35.02 45.02
CA SER A 487 58.90 -34.33 44.36
C SER A 487 57.98 -35.31 43.63
N ILE A 488 56.71 -35.37 44.02
CA ILE A 488 55.66 -36.20 43.43
C ILE A 488 54.70 -35.32 42.62
N THR A 489 54.57 -35.57 41.33
CA THR A 489 53.60 -34.87 40.46
C THR A 489 52.50 -35.83 40.00
N ARG A 490 51.23 -35.52 40.25
CA ARG A 490 50.11 -36.26 39.63
C ARG A 490 49.86 -35.72 38.22
N SER A 491 49.71 -36.60 37.23
CA SER A 491 49.36 -36.20 35.86
C SER A 491 47.99 -35.51 35.81
N LYS A 492 47.81 -34.55 34.90
CA LYS A 492 46.51 -33.94 34.61
C LYS A 492 45.61 -34.92 33.86
N ASN A 493 44.28 -34.76 33.95
CA ASN A 493 43.37 -35.58 33.16
C ASN A 493 43.60 -35.40 31.66
N ASN A 494 43.72 -36.50 30.94
CA ASN A 494 43.93 -36.55 29.50
C ASN A 494 42.69 -37.02 28.71
N VAL A 495 41.55 -37.19 29.38
CA VAL A 495 40.25 -37.52 28.78
C VAL A 495 39.38 -36.25 28.65
N ALA A 496 38.72 -36.08 27.51
CA ALA A 496 37.69 -35.05 27.30
C ALA A 496 36.75 -35.42 26.14
N ASN A 497 35.58 -35.92 26.51
CA ASN A 497 34.52 -36.38 25.60
C ASN A 497 33.28 -35.51 25.79
N LEU A 498 32.89 -34.72 24.78
CA LEU A 498 31.67 -33.92 24.83
C LEU A 498 30.44 -34.82 24.62
N THR A 499 29.47 -34.77 25.52
CA THR A 499 28.24 -35.58 25.48
C THR A 499 27.04 -34.78 24.97
N SER A 500 26.97 -33.48 25.25
CA SER A 500 25.94 -32.59 24.71
C SER A 500 26.35 -31.12 24.65
N PHE A 501 25.59 -30.33 23.90
CA PHE A 501 25.57 -28.86 23.92
C PHE A 501 24.15 -28.37 23.63
N LYS A 502 23.86 -27.07 23.79
CA LYS A 502 22.60 -26.46 23.32
C LYS A 502 22.82 -25.57 22.10
N LEU A 503 21.91 -25.67 21.13
CA LEU A 503 21.80 -24.81 19.96
C LEU A 503 20.47 -24.04 20.06
N ASN A 504 20.50 -22.72 20.19
CA ASN A 504 19.31 -21.88 20.46
C ASN A 504 18.44 -22.39 21.63
N GLY A 505 19.05 -22.99 22.65
CA GLY A 505 18.38 -23.59 23.80
C GLY A 505 17.96 -25.06 23.63
N GLU A 506 17.94 -25.60 22.41
CA GLU A 506 17.67 -27.03 22.18
C GLU A 506 18.92 -27.88 22.44
N THR A 507 18.85 -28.82 23.37
CA THR A 507 19.93 -29.79 23.63
C THR A 507 20.18 -30.70 22.42
N LYS A 508 21.44 -30.81 22.00
CA LYS A 508 21.96 -31.74 21.00
C LYS A 508 22.95 -32.68 21.68
N THR A 509 22.73 -33.99 21.58
CA THR A 509 23.56 -35.02 22.22
C THR A 509 24.43 -35.73 21.19
N VAL A 510 25.42 -36.49 21.66
CA VAL A 510 26.12 -37.47 20.81
C VAL A 510 25.16 -38.54 20.26
N PRO A 511 25.42 -39.10 19.05
CA PRO A 511 26.40 -38.64 18.07
C PRO A 511 25.96 -37.31 17.43
N PHE A 512 26.89 -36.34 17.36
CA PHE A 512 26.58 -35.03 16.81
C PHE A 512 26.42 -35.08 15.30
N ALA A 513 25.39 -34.40 14.77
CA ALA A 513 25.20 -34.25 13.34
C ALA A 513 26.17 -33.23 12.74
N ASN A 514 26.59 -33.47 11.49
CA ASN A 514 27.42 -32.54 10.71
C ASN A 514 26.65 -31.26 10.31
N GLU A 515 25.32 -31.28 10.39
CA GLU A 515 24.46 -30.14 10.05
C GLU A 515 23.22 -30.09 10.95
N TYR A 516 22.81 -28.87 11.33
CA TYR A 516 21.59 -28.58 12.06
C TYR A 516 20.82 -27.43 11.38
N THR A 517 19.51 -27.35 11.61
CA THR A 517 18.67 -26.22 11.17
C THR A 517 18.05 -25.47 12.33
N VAL A 518 17.90 -24.14 12.21
CA VAL A 518 17.24 -23.28 13.20
C VAL A 518 16.11 -22.47 12.57
N ALA A 519 14.98 -22.35 13.27
CA ALA A 519 13.86 -21.48 12.87
C ALA A 519 14.11 -20.03 13.33
N SER A 520 15.25 -19.47 12.89
CA SER A 520 15.74 -18.14 13.22
C SER A 520 16.73 -17.69 12.14
N ASP A 521 17.04 -16.40 12.10
CA ASP A 521 18.15 -15.82 11.37
C ASP A 521 19.49 -15.84 12.14
N THR A 522 19.49 -16.23 13.42
CA THR A 522 20.69 -16.37 14.25
C THR A 522 20.83 -17.74 14.91
N ALA A 523 22.06 -18.08 15.32
CA ALA A 523 22.32 -19.24 16.16
C ALA A 523 23.34 -18.95 17.27
N GLU A 524 23.04 -19.43 18.48
CA GLU A 524 23.91 -19.45 19.65
C GLU A 524 24.20 -20.89 20.05
N VAL A 525 25.47 -21.19 20.35
CA VAL A 525 25.95 -22.51 20.80
C VAL A 525 26.55 -22.36 22.21
N LYS A 526 25.99 -23.07 23.20
CA LYS A 526 26.42 -23.00 24.61
C LYS A 526 26.10 -24.27 25.39
N ASP A 527 26.21 -24.21 26.73
CA ASP A 527 25.81 -25.26 27.68
C ASP A 527 26.44 -26.64 27.38
N PHE A 528 27.77 -26.64 27.22
CA PHE A 528 28.57 -27.85 26.97
C PHE A 528 28.55 -28.81 28.17
N THR A 529 28.24 -30.08 27.91
CA THR A 529 28.25 -31.16 28.90
C THR A 529 29.22 -32.25 28.46
N PHE A 530 29.94 -32.86 29.41
CA PHE A 530 30.91 -33.94 29.16
C PHE A 530 30.46 -35.26 29.82
N ASP A 531 31.22 -36.33 29.63
CA ASP A 531 31.05 -37.57 30.41
C ASP A 531 31.71 -37.49 31.80
N THR A 532 31.48 -38.52 32.62
CA THR A 532 32.02 -38.60 33.99
C THR A 532 33.53 -38.87 34.06
N ALA A 533 34.16 -39.33 32.98
CA ALA A 533 35.61 -39.50 32.90
C ALA A 533 36.34 -38.18 32.58
N SER A 534 35.65 -37.23 31.96
CA SER A 534 36.17 -35.96 31.45
C SER A 534 36.29 -34.86 32.53
N THR A 535 36.54 -35.24 33.79
CA THR A 535 36.66 -34.28 34.90
C THR A 535 37.78 -33.26 34.64
N GLY A 536 37.43 -31.97 34.62
CA GLY A 536 38.35 -30.86 34.31
C GLY A 536 38.53 -30.57 32.80
N ALA A 537 37.75 -31.21 31.92
CA ALA A 537 37.66 -30.83 30.51
C ALA A 537 37.01 -29.45 30.32
N THR A 538 37.30 -28.82 29.17
CA THR A 538 36.73 -27.54 28.77
C THR A 538 36.37 -27.56 27.28
N ALA A 539 35.38 -26.76 26.89
CA ALA A 539 34.97 -26.58 25.50
C ALA A 539 34.82 -25.09 25.19
N SER A 540 35.22 -24.72 23.99
CA SER A 540 35.07 -23.38 23.44
C SER A 540 34.53 -23.49 22.01
N VAL A 541 33.53 -22.67 21.66
CA VAL A 541 32.99 -22.62 20.30
C VAL A 541 33.50 -21.40 19.55
N SER A 542 33.84 -21.59 18.27
CA SER A 542 34.05 -20.51 17.31
C SER A 542 33.09 -20.68 16.14
N PRO A 543 32.29 -19.66 15.76
CA PRO A 543 32.15 -18.35 16.42
C PRO A 543 31.38 -18.45 17.75
N GLN A 544 31.57 -17.45 18.64
CA GLN A 544 30.91 -17.34 19.94
C GLN A 544 29.78 -16.30 19.92
N GLY A 545 28.78 -16.48 20.79
CA GLY A 545 27.65 -15.56 20.96
C GLY A 545 26.46 -15.91 20.08
N ASN A 546 25.54 -14.96 19.91
CA ASN A 546 24.40 -15.11 18.99
C ASN A 546 24.83 -14.65 17.58
N VAL A 547 24.94 -15.59 16.64
CA VAL A 547 25.64 -15.39 15.37
C VAL A 547 24.68 -15.47 14.18
N ASN A 548 24.71 -14.46 13.31
CA ASN A 548 23.88 -14.43 12.11
C ASN A 548 24.17 -15.62 11.18
N ILE A 549 23.11 -16.32 10.78
CA ILE A 549 23.14 -17.42 9.82
C ILE A 549 22.70 -16.88 8.45
N PRO A 550 23.56 -16.93 7.41
CA PRO A 550 23.17 -16.51 6.07
C PRO A 550 22.17 -17.49 5.44
N ILE A 551 21.39 -16.99 4.48
CA ILE A 551 20.44 -17.79 3.71
C ILE A 551 21.21 -18.74 2.77
N GLY A 552 20.77 -20.00 2.67
CA GLY A 552 21.34 -21.03 1.78
C GLY A 552 22.63 -21.66 2.29
N SER A 553 23.72 -20.89 2.39
CA SER A 553 25.05 -21.41 2.72
C SER A 553 25.19 -21.88 4.18
N GLY A 554 24.45 -21.27 5.11
CA GLY A 554 24.60 -21.52 6.54
C GLY A 554 25.92 -21.01 7.10
N ARG A 555 26.25 -21.41 8.33
CA ARG A 555 27.44 -20.96 9.05
C ARG A 555 28.06 -22.11 9.82
N ASN A 556 29.35 -22.36 9.60
CA ASN A 556 30.08 -23.41 10.30
C ASN A 556 30.38 -22.97 11.74
N PHE A 557 30.21 -23.88 12.70
CA PHE A 557 30.67 -23.76 14.08
C PHE A 557 31.64 -24.90 14.36
N THR A 558 32.71 -24.62 15.11
CA THR A 558 33.62 -25.63 15.64
C THR A 558 33.68 -25.50 17.16
N ILE A 559 33.26 -26.56 17.86
CA ILE A 559 33.49 -26.72 19.30
C ILE A 559 34.83 -27.43 19.46
N THR A 560 35.83 -26.72 19.96
CA THR A 560 37.13 -27.29 20.35
C THR A 560 37.07 -27.73 21.80
N VAL A 561 37.30 -29.03 22.03
CA VAL A 561 37.26 -29.70 23.34
C VAL A 561 38.69 -30.01 23.78
N LYS A 562 39.05 -29.54 24.98
CA LYS A 562 40.36 -29.74 25.60
C LYS A 562 40.21 -30.51 26.90
N ALA A 563 41.13 -31.44 27.15
CA ALA A 563 41.26 -32.05 28.47
C ALA A 563 41.96 -31.12 29.46
N GLN A 564 41.97 -31.53 30.72
CA GLN A 564 42.57 -30.76 31.81
C GLN A 564 44.09 -30.55 31.60
N ASP A 565 44.76 -31.47 30.90
CA ASP A 565 46.14 -31.35 30.43
C ASP A 565 46.37 -30.17 29.44
N GLY A 566 45.31 -29.57 28.90
CA GLY A 566 45.33 -28.46 27.95
C GLY A 566 45.34 -28.89 26.48
N THR A 567 45.52 -30.18 26.19
CA THR A 567 45.57 -30.72 24.83
C THR A 567 44.16 -30.92 24.26
N VAL A 568 44.00 -30.63 22.96
CA VAL A 568 42.74 -30.81 22.23
C VAL A 568 42.51 -32.31 22.01
N LYS A 569 41.35 -32.82 22.41
CA LYS A 569 40.96 -34.24 22.20
C LYS A 569 39.95 -34.41 21.08
N GLN A 570 39.07 -33.42 20.89
CA GLN A 570 37.97 -33.47 19.93
C GLN A 570 37.73 -32.07 19.36
N ASN A 571 37.48 -32.00 18.05
CA ASN A 571 36.87 -30.83 17.41
C ASN A 571 35.55 -31.29 16.81
N VAL A 572 34.43 -30.78 17.32
CA VAL A 572 33.09 -31.04 16.77
C VAL A 572 32.76 -29.90 15.83
N THR A 573 32.82 -30.13 14.52
CA THR A 573 32.50 -29.13 13.49
C THR A 573 31.16 -29.47 12.85
N PHE A 574 30.26 -28.50 12.79
CA PHE A 574 28.95 -28.63 12.14
C PHE A 574 28.51 -27.34 11.47
N THR A 575 27.67 -27.44 10.46
CA THR A 575 27.02 -26.29 9.81
C THR A 575 25.66 -26.03 10.48
N VAL A 576 25.35 -24.78 10.80
CA VAL A 576 23.97 -24.37 11.11
C VAL A 576 23.40 -23.64 9.91
N LYS A 577 22.29 -24.15 9.38
CA LYS A 577 21.48 -23.48 8.35
C LYS A 577 20.20 -22.93 8.95
N ARG A 578 19.54 -22.02 8.24
CA ARG A 578 18.15 -21.67 8.54
C ARG A 578 17.25 -22.85 8.16
N LYS A 579 16.19 -23.09 8.93
CA LYS A 579 15.13 -24.04 8.57
C LYS A 579 14.45 -23.58 7.28
N GLU A 580 14.17 -24.52 6.39
CA GLU A 580 13.39 -24.27 5.18
C GLU A 580 11.91 -24.58 5.38
N TYR A 581 11.08 -23.89 4.61
CA TYR A 581 9.63 -24.07 4.55
C TYR A 581 9.20 -24.25 3.11
N THR A 582 8.21 -25.13 2.88
CA THR A 582 7.64 -25.34 1.56
C THR A 582 6.71 -24.21 1.20
N VAL A 583 6.99 -23.52 0.09
CA VAL A 583 6.07 -22.58 -0.55
C VAL A 583 5.51 -23.24 -1.80
N ASN A 584 4.24 -23.64 -1.72
CA ASN A 584 3.45 -24.11 -2.86
C ASN A 584 3.00 -22.90 -3.68
N TYR A 585 2.97 -23.01 -5.01
CA TYR A 585 2.50 -21.93 -5.86
C TYR A 585 1.71 -22.43 -7.08
N SER A 586 0.66 -21.70 -7.47
CA SER A 586 -0.34 -22.15 -8.45
C SER A 586 -1.07 -21.04 -9.19
N VAL A 587 -1.68 -21.39 -10.32
CA VAL A 587 -2.71 -20.61 -11.02
C VAL A 587 -4.10 -21.12 -10.64
N ASP A 588 -5.01 -20.22 -10.28
CA ASP A 588 -6.43 -20.49 -10.00
C ASP A 588 -7.29 -19.95 -11.16
N GLY A 589 -8.28 -20.73 -11.60
CA GLY A 589 -9.07 -20.48 -12.82
C GLY A 589 -8.37 -20.79 -14.16
N GLY A 590 -7.04 -20.95 -14.17
CA GLY A 590 -6.23 -21.15 -15.38
C GLY A 590 -5.93 -19.84 -16.13
N GLN A 591 -5.72 -19.91 -17.45
CA GLN A 591 -5.47 -18.74 -18.34
C GLN A 591 -4.13 -18.01 -18.11
N GLY A 592 -3.10 -18.77 -17.75
CA GLY A 592 -1.73 -18.28 -17.65
C GLY A 592 -0.82 -19.27 -16.93
N LYS A 593 0.38 -18.81 -16.60
CA LYS A 593 1.39 -19.53 -15.82
C LYS A 593 1.92 -18.68 -14.67
N ILE A 594 2.45 -19.34 -13.66
CA ILE A 594 3.19 -18.74 -12.55
C ILE A 594 4.63 -19.25 -12.57
N GLN A 595 5.57 -18.32 -12.40
CA GLN A 595 6.99 -18.57 -12.19
C GLN A 595 7.35 -18.11 -10.78
N ALA A 596 8.34 -18.76 -10.16
CA ALA A 596 9.02 -18.25 -8.97
C ALA A 596 10.49 -17.98 -9.32
N GLY A 597 11.06 -16.87 -8.86
CA GLY A 597 12.46 -16.51 -9.10
C GLY A 597 12.90 -16.73 -10.55
N SER A 598 13.92 -17.56 -10.75
CA SER A 598 14.44 -17.97 -12.07
C SER A 598 14.00 -19.37 -12.52
N TYR A 599 12.99 -19.97 -11.88
CA TYR A 599 12.43 -21.27 -12.29
C TYR A 599 11.58 -21.13 -13.57
N THR A 600 11.24 -22.25 -14.23
CA THR A 600 10.40 -22.23 -15.43
C THR A 600 8.93 -21.91 -15.11
N PRO A 601 8.21 -21.14 -15.96
CA PRO A 601 6.77 -20.92 -15.81
C PRO A 601 5.95 -22.22 -15.86
N THR A 602 5.11 -22.43 -14.86
CA THR A 602 4.27 -23.63 -14.66
C THR A 602 2.83 -23.25 -14.33
N THR A 603 1.89 -24.20 -14.35
CA THR A 603 0.55 -24.03 -13.75
C THR A 603 0.58 -24.18 -12.22
N ASN A 604 1.48 -25.01 -11.71
CA ASN A 604 1.64 -25.31 -10.29
C ASN A 604 3.01 -25.95 -10.01
N SER A 605 3.60 -25.66 -8.84
CA SER A 605 4.82 -26.31 -8.31
C SER A 605 5.02 -25.94 -6.84
N SER A 606 6.16 -26.31 -6.25
CA SER A 606 6.59 -25.96 -4.90
C SER A 606 8.10 -25.72 -4.84
N LEU A 607 8.56 -24.91 -3.88
CA LEU A 607 9.99 -24.69 -3.62
C LEU A 607 10.27 -24.47 -2.12
N SER A 608 11.50 -24.69 -1.70
CA SER A 608 11.98 -24.33 -0.35
C SER A 608 12.30 -22.83 -0.23
N VAL A 609 11.85 -22.18 0.84
CA VAL A 609 12.35 -20.87 1.27
C VAL A 609 12.87 -20.97 2.70
N ALA A 610 14.10 -20.48 2.93
CA ALA A 610 14.71 -20.39 4.24
C ALA A 610 13.94 -19.45 5.19
N HIS A 611 14.04 -19.67 6.51
CA HIS A 611 13.42 -18.84 7.54
C HIS A 611 13.79 -17.34 7.39
N ASN A 612 12.78 -16.47 7.44
CA ASN A 612 12.85 -15.03 7.13
C ASN A 612 13.41 -14.70 5.72
N GLY A 613 13.41 -15.67 4.81
CA GLY A 613 13.66 -15.45 3.39
C GLY A 613 12.44 -14.88 2.66
N SER A 614 12.64 -14.61 1.38
CA SER A 614 11.61 -14.13 0.46
C SER A 614 11.72 -14.81 -0.91
N VAL A 615 10.63 -14.79 -1.68
CA VAL A 615 10.58 -15.26 -3.07
C VAL A 615 9.63 -14.39 -3.87
N THR A 616 10.09 -13.93 -5.04
CA THR A 616 9.27 -13.20 -6.01
C THR A 616 8.66 -14.17 -7.00
N PHE A 617 7.35 -14.08 -7.17
CA PHE A 617 6.60 -14.77 -8.21
C PHE A 617 6.33 -13.83 -9.38
N THR A 618 6.33 -14.38 -10.60
CA THR A 618 5.99 -13.69 -11.84
C THR A 618 4.85 -14.43 -12.52
N ALA A 619 3.69 -13.78 -12.59
CA ALA A 619 2.54 -14.24 -13.36
C ALA A 619 2.73 -13.90 -14.84
N HIS A 620 2.44 -14.88 -15.68
CA HIS A 620 2.51 -14.83 -17.13
C HIS A 620 1.09 -15.12 -17.66
N PRO A 621 0.23 -14.10 -17.86
CA PRO A 621 -1.10 -14.30 -18.42
C PRO A 621 -1.03 -14.94 -19.82
N ASP A 622 -2.02 -15.75 -20.18
CA ASP A 622 -2.21 -16.13 -21.58
C ASP A 622 -2.69 -14.89 -22.39
N PRO A 623 -2.44 -14.83 -23.72
CA PRO A 623 -2.83 -13.68 -24.53
C PRO A 623 -4.33 -13.33 -24.41
N GLY A 624 -4.64 -12.08 -24.08
CA GLY A 624 -6.01 -11.62 -23.83
C GLY A 624 -6.45 -11.69 -22.37
N TRP A 625 -5.56 -12.07 -21.44
CA TRP A 625 -5.79 -12.08 -20.00
C TRP A 625 -4.83 -11.15 -19.27
N GLU A 626 -5.22 -10.69 -18.10
CA GLU A 626 -4.39 -9.93 -17.17
C GLU A 626 -4.54 -10.49 -15.74
N VAL A 627 -3.63 -10.11 -14.84
CA VAL A 627 -3.72 -10.52 -13.43
C VAL A 627 -4.95 -9.90 -12.78
N ASP A 628 -5.75 -10.75 -12.15
CA ASP A 628 -6.92 -10.36 -11.38
C ASP A 628 -6.54 -10.11 -9.92
N SER A 629 -5.97 -11.13 -9.25
CA SER A 629 -5.54 -11.03 -7.86
C SER A 629 -4.41 -12.00 -7.54
N TRP A 630 -3.68 -11.70 -6.46
CA TRP A 630 -2.83 -12.66 -5.78
C TRP A 630 -3.46 -13.05 -4.44
N LYS A 631 -3.29 -14.31 -4.03
CA LYS A 631 -3.74 -14.85 -2.74
C LYS A 631 -2.57 -15.50 -2.03
N VAL A 632 -2.51 -15.37 -0.70
CA VAL A 632 -1.58 -16.11 0.18
C VAL A 632 -2.40 -16.84 1.23
N ASP A 633 -2.18 -18.15 1.35
CA ASP A 633 -2.93 -19.06 2.22
C ASP A 633 -4.47 -18.89 2.07
N GLY A 634 -4.91 -18.71 0.82
CA GLY A 634 -6.31 -18.46 0.45
C GLY A 634 -6.79 -17.01 0.60
N SER A 635 -6.05 -16.15 1.32
CA SER A 635 -6.43 -14.75 1.57
C SER A 635 -5.91 -13.81 0.48
N THR A 636 -6.78 -12.98 -0.11
CA THR A 636 -6.42 -12.04 -1.18
C THR A 636 -5.48 -10.93 -0.69
N VAL A 637 -4.40 -10.69 -1.44
CA VAL A 637 -3.45 -9.59 -1.22
C VAL A 637 -4.08 -8.29 -1.73
N SER A 638 -4.64 -7.50 -0.80
CA SER A 638 -5.40 -6.29 -1.13
C SER A 638 -4.60 -5.29 -1.98
N GLY A 639 -5.17 -4.89 -3.12
CA GLY A 639 -4.59 -3.90 -4.03
C GLY A 639 -3.44 -4.39 -4.91
N GLN A 640 -3.12 -5.69 -4.91
CA GLN A 640 -2.05 -6.25 -5.73
C GLN A 640 -2.61 -6.95 -7.00
N THR A 641 -2.51 -6.26 -8.13
CA THR A 641 -2.90 -6.74 -9.47
C THR A 641 -1.74 -6.72 -10.47
N GLY A 642 -0.50 -6.54 -10.00
CA GLY A 642 0.70 -6.54 -10.85
C GLY A 642 1.10 -7.95 -11.31
N THR A 643 1.89 -8.02 -12.39
CA THR A 643 2.46 -9.29 -12.89
C THR A 643 3.51 -9.91 -11.96
N THR A 644 3.97 -9.20 -10.93
CA THR A 644 4.92 -9.72 -9.94
C THR A 644 4.42 -9.56 -8.51
N TYR A 645 4.71 -10.54 -7.65
CA TYR A 645 4.40 -10.50 -6.21
C TYR A 645 5.53 -11.14 -5.40
N THR A 646 6.07 -10.42 -4.42
CA THR A 646 7.08 -10.94 -3.50
C THR A 646 6.46 -11.38 -2.19
N LEU A 647 6.53 -12.68 -1.91
CA LEU A 647 6.28 -13.23 -0.58
C LEU A 647 7.54 -13.03 0.27
N SER A 648 7.44 -12.27 1.35
CA SER A 648 8.53 -12.00 2.29
C SER A 648 8.24 -12.56 3.68
N ASN A 649 9.27 -12.65 4.52
CA ASN A 649 9.19 -13.07 5.92
C ASN A 649 8.60 -14.48 6.08
N VAL A 650 9.11 -15.45 5.31
CA VAL A 650 8.62 -16.84 5.37
C VAL A 650 9.07 -17.49 6.69
N THR A 651 8.12 -17.65 7.61
CA THR A 651 8.29 -18.26 8.95
C THR A 651 7.56 -19.60 9.13
N GLY A 652 6.88 -20.06 8.08
CA GLY A 652 6.07 -21.27 8.01
C GLY A 652 5.84 -21.68 6.56
N ASN A 653 5.26 -22.87 6.33
CA ASN A 653 4.84 -23.27 4.99
C ASN A 653 3.76 -22.31 4.45
N LYS A 654 3.75 -22.06 3.14
CA LYS A 654 2.85 -21.09 2.49
C LYS A 654 2.28 -21.63 1.19
N THR A 655 1.11 -21.11 0.80
CA THR A 655 0.54 -21.32 -0.54
C THR A 655 0.30 -19.97 -1.20
N VAL A 656 0.85 -19.76 -2.39
CA VAL A 656 0.67 -18.54 -3.20
C VAL A 656 -0.10 -18.87 -4.48
N THR A 657 -1.14 -18.10 -4.76
CA THR A 657 -2.03 -18.38 -5.89
C THR A 657 -2.32 -17.11 -6.65
N VAL A 658 -2.26 -17.16 -7.99
CA VAL A 658 -2.66 -16.05 -8.87
C VAL A 658 -3.94 -16.39 -9.62
N THR A 659 -4.87 -15.44 -9.70
CA THR A 659 -6.04 -15.49 -10.59
C THR A 659 -5.82 -14.57 -11.79
N PHE A 660 -6.40 -14.93 -12.93
CA PHE A 660 -6.41 -14.12 -14.15
C PHE A 660 -7.85 -13.77 -14.55
N LYS A 661 -8.04 -12.59 -15.17
CA LYS A 661 -9.32 -12.10 -15.70
C LYS A 661 -9.15 -11.65 -17.17
N PRO A 662 -10.23 -11.53 -17.95
CA PRO A 662 -10.20 -10.95 -19.29
C PRO A 662 -9.51 -9.59 -19.32
N GLY A 663 -8.41 -9.49 -20.08
CA GLY A 663 -7.67 -8.26 -20.34
C GLY A 663 -7.92 -7.75 -21.76
N GLU A 664 -6.95 -7.04 -22.33
CA GLU A 664 -6.96 -6.62 -23.74
C GLU A 664 -6.17 -7.61 -24.63
N LEU A 665 -6.59 -7.81 -25.89
CA LEU A 665 -5.80 -8.53 -26.91
C LEU A 665 -5.56 -7.67 -28.15
N HIS A 666 -4.31 -7.54 -28.55
CA HIS A 666 -3.88 -6.67 -29.64
C HIS A 666 -3.67 -7.45 -30.94
N PHE A 667 -4.24 -6.95 -32.04
CA PHE A 667 -4.05 -7.46 -33.40
C PHE A 667 -3.38 -6.40 -34.27
N ASN A 668 -2.25 -6.76 -34.88
CA ASN A 668 -1.60 -5.96 -35.93
C ASN A 668 -2.04 -6.40 -37.32
N SER A 669 -2.22 -5.43 -38.22
CA SER A 669 -2.61 -5.61 -39.62
C SER A 669 -1.67 -6.51 -40.43
N GLY A 670 -2.19 -7.09 -41.53
CA GLY A 670 -1.37 -7.67 -42.60
C GLY A 670 -0.73 -9.03 -42.33
N GLY A 671 -0.88 -9.63 -41.14
CA GLY A 671 -0.41 -10.99 -40.88
C GLY A 671 -1.31 -12.06 -41.54
N PRO A 672 -0.77 -13.22 -41.96
CA PRO A 672 -1.59 -14.33 -42.47
C PRO A 672 -2.62 -14.77 -41.42
N ASN A 673 -3.78 -15.27 -41.88
CA ASN A 673 -4.87 -15.71 -41.02
C ASN A 673 -5.34 -14.65 -39.98
N ALA A 674 -5.24 -13.34 -40.28
CA ALA A 674 -5.63 -12.29 -39.32
C ALA A 674 -7.14 -12.28 -39.01
N TRP A 675 -8.00 -12.39 -40.02
CA TRP A 675 -9.46 -12.49 -39.83
C TRP A 675 -9.83 -13.75 -39.06
N LYS A 676 -9.18 -14.88 -39.39
CA LYS A 676 -9.35 -16.16 -38.72
C LYS A 676 -9.02 -16.06 -37.22
N ARG A 677 -7.85 -15.54 -36.86
CA ARG A 677 -7.43 -15.38 -35.45
C ARG A 677 -8.33 -14.40 -34.69
N LEU A 678 -8.77 -13.31 -35.33
CA LEU A 678 -9.74 -12.38 -34.75
C LEU A 678 -11.05 -13.09 -34.43
N LYS A 679 -11.58 -13.83 -35.41
CA LYS A 679 -12.81 -14.62 -35.29
C LYS A 679 -12.68 -15.68 -34.19
N GLU A 680 -11.61 -16.45 -34.19
CA GLU A 680 -11.31 -17.48 -33.18
C GLU A 680 -11.25 -16.92 -31.74
N GLU A 681 -10.85 -15.66 -31.54
CA GLU A 681 -10.92 -14.99 -30.24
C GLU A 681 -12.33 -14.46 -29.92
N VAL A 682 -12.92 -13.67 -30.82
CA VAL A 682 -14.22 -12.99 -30.61
C VAL A 682 -15.35 -14.01 -30.37
N GLU A 683 -15.28 -15.16 -31.03
CA GLU A 683 -16.26 -16.24 -30.95
C GLU A 683 -16.23 -17.05 -29.63
N LYS A 684 -15.24 -16.84 -28.76
CA LYS A 684 -15.15 -17.52 -27.44
C LYS A 684 -16.21 -17.01 -26.46
N LYS A 685 -16.74 -17.92 -25.64
CA LYS A 685 -17.62 -17.60 -24.50
C LYS A 685 -16.87 -16.95 -23.31
N LYS A 686 -15.56 -17.16 -23.22
CA LYS A 686 -14.61 -16.50 -22.29
C LYS A 686 -13.30 -16.25 -23.04
N GLY A 687 -12.73 -15.07 -22.87
CA GLY A 687 -11.59 -14.54 -23.62
C GLY A 687 -11.46 -13.05 -23.35
N ALA A 688 -10.63 -12.32 -24.11
CA ALA A 688 -10.37 -10.89 -23.90
C ALA A 688 -11.66 -10.05 -23.86
N HIS A 689 -11.74 -9.06 -22.96
CA HIS A 689 -12.91 -8.17 -22.88
C HIS A 689 -12.86 -7.05 -23.94
N THR A 690 -11.63 -6.68 -24.33
CA THR A 690 -11.35 -5.64 -25.31
C THR A 690 -10.39 -6.18 -26.36
N ILE A 691 -10.75 -6.04 -27.63
CA ILE A 691 -9.85 -6.30 -28.77
C ILE A 691 -9.34 -4.95 -29.27
N VAL A 692 -8.02 -4.83 -29.39
CA VAL A 692 -7.35 -3.63 -29.90
C VAL A 692 -6.82 -3.94 -31.29
N ILE A 693 -7.22 -3.16 -32.30
CA ILE A 693 -6.84 -3.42 -33.69
C ILE A 693 -5.99 -2.27 -34.21
N ASN A 694 -4.83 -2.61 -34.76
CA ASN A 694 -3.86 -1.70 -35.36
C ASN A 694 -3.83 -1.91 -36.87
N GLY A 695 -4.35 -0.95 -37.64
CA GLY A 695 -4.47 -1.02 -39.09
C GLY A 695 -5.61 -1.92 -39.59
N GLU A 696 -5.53 -2.36 -40.85
CA GLU A 696 -6.57 -3.18 -41.47
C GLU A 696 -6.40 -4.70 -41.25
N ILE A 697 -7.50 -5.37 -40.94
CA ILE A 697 -7.66 -6.82 -41.04
C ILE A 697 -8.60 -7.13 -42.21
N THR A 698 -8.04 -7.70 -43.27
CA THR A 698 -8.75 -8.06 -44.50
C THR A 698 -9.10 -9.55 -44.51
N ALA A 699 -10.32 -9.90 -44.93
CA ALA A 699 -10.73 -11.27 -45.19
C ALA A 699 -10.15 -11.79 -46.52
N THR A 700 -9.82 -13.07 -46.56
CA THR A 700 -9.29 -13.77 -47.75
C THR A 700 -10.02 -15.07 -48.01
N ASN A 701 -9.77 -15.70 -49.16
CA ASN A 701 -10.33 -17.02 -49.49
C ASN A 701 -9.65 -18.20 -48.74
N ASP A 702 -8.68 -17.92 -47.86
CA ASP A 702 -8.00 -18.96 -47.07
C ASP A 702 -8.97 -19.62 -46.06
N GLN A 703 -8.75 -20.90 -45.75
CA GLN A 703 -9.70 -21.72 -44.99
C GLN A 703 -9.96 -21.19 -43.56
N GLY A 704 -11.10 -20.52 -43.40
CA GLY A 704 -11.55 -19.89 -42.15
C GLY A 704 -11.14 -18.42 -41.98
N ASN A 705 -10.45 -17.81 -42.95
CA ASN A 705 -10.04 -16.40 -42.90
C ASN A 705 -11.10 -15.44 -43.49
N ASN A 706 -12.38 -15.81 -43.37
CA ASN A 706 -13.56 -15.06 -43.80
C ASN A 706 -14.82 -15.50 -43.02
N GLY A 707 -15.98 -15.00 -43.43
CA GLY A 707 -17.28 -15.33 -42.83
C GLY A 707 -17.57 -14.49 -41.58
N LYS A 708 -18.85 -14.19 -41.36
CA LYS A 708 -19.38 -13.50 -40.16
C LYS A 708 -18.73 -13.98 -38.85
N ILE A 709 -18.53 -13.04 -37.94
CA ILE A 709 -17.95 -13.23 -36.62
C ILE A 709 -19.06 -13.12 -35.56
N SER A 710 -19.27 -14.19 -34.78
CA SER A 710 -20.33 -14.26 -33.77
C SER A 710 -19.91 -13.62 -32.43
N ILE A 711 -20.61 -12.58 -31.98
CA ILE A 711 -20.38 -11.98 -30.65
C ILE A 711 -21.05 -12.85 -29.57
N ARG A 712 -20.26 -13.55 -28.74
CA ARG A 712 -20.77 -14.50 -27.72
C ARG A 712 -20.61 -14.07 -26.27
N ARG A 713 -19.97 -12.92 -26.02
CA ARG A 713 -19.75 -12.28 -24.71
C ARG A 713 -19.94 -10.76 -24.86
N GLU A 714 -20.06 -10.01 -23.75
CA GLU A 714 -19.87 -8.56 -23.84
C GLU A 714 -18.45 -8.28 -24.35
N LEU A 715 -18.30 -7.39 -25.34
CA LEU A 715 -17.02 -7.14 -26.00
C LEU A 715 -16.89 -5.68 -26.44
N ILE A 716 -15.68 -5.13 -26.29
CA ILE A 716 -15.24 -3.90 -26.93
C ILE A 716 -14.29 -4.27 -28.07
N ILE A 717 -14.44 -3.66 -29.25
CA ILE A 717 -13.46 -3.70 -30.32
C ILE A 717 -13.08 -2.25 -30.63
N LYS A 718 -11.87 -1.86 -30.23
CA LYS A 718 -11.35 -0.50 -30.37
C LYS A 718 -10.17 -0.46 -31.34
N SER A 719 -10.00 0.66 -32.02
CA SER A 719 -8.80 0.97 -32.80
C SER A 719 -7.64 1.37 -31.89
N SER A 720 -6.39 1.09 -32.28
CA SER A 720 -5.18 1.64 -31.64
C SER A 720 -4.76 3.02 -32.20
N GLY A 721 -5.66 3.69 -32.93
CA GLY A 721 -5.40 4.94 -33.65
C GLY A 721 -6.63 5.37 -34.46
N SER A 722 -6.45 6.12 -35.54
CA SER A 722 -7.56 6.65 -36.37
C SER A 722 -7.91 5.81 -37.60
N SER A 723 -7.18 4.73 -37.90
CA SER A 723 -7.20 4.06 -39.21
C SER A 723 -7.51 2.55 -39.18
N ALA A 724 -7.83 1.96 -38.02
CA ALA A 724 -8.11 0.53 -37.96
C ALA A 724 -9.42 0.16 -38.68
N SER A 725 -9.42 -0.97 -39.37
CA SER A 725 -10.63 -1.44 -40.04
C SER A 725 -10.74 -2.95 -40.22
N LEU A 726 -11.97 -3.44 -40.25
CA LEU A 726 -12.32 -4.81 -40.62
C LEU A 726 -12.90 -4.79 -42.03
N ASN A 727 -12.15 -5.33 -42.98
CA ASN A 727 -12.51 -5.39 -44.39
C ASN A 727 -12.94 -6.81 -44.77
N ALA A 728 -14.25 -7.06 -44.89
CA ALA A 728 -14.76 -8.37 -45.29
C ALA A 728 -14.53 -8.70 -46.78
N ASN A 729 -14.00 -7.76 -47.57
CA ASN A 729 -13.55 -7.98 -48.95
C ASN A 729 -14.66 -8.59 -49.85
N ASN A 730 -15.92 -8.26 -49.56
CA ASN A 730 -17.14 -8.79 -50.17
C ASN A 730 -17.34 -10.32 -50.05
N LEU A 731 -16.61 -11.00 -49.15
CA LEU A 731 -16.67 -12.45 -48.96
C LEU A 731 -17.79 -12.90 -47.99
N SER A 732 -18.26 -11.99 -47.12
CA SER A 732 -19.36 -12.25 -46.18
C SER A 732 -19.86 -10.96 -45.51
N GLY A 733 -20.94 -11.02 -44.74
CA GLY A 733 -21.16 -10.04 -43.67
C GLY A 733 -20.07 -10.10 -42.57
N ILE A 734 -20.01 -9.08 -41.73
CA ILE A 734 -18.93 -8.88 -40.75
C ILE A 734 -19.31 -9.42 -39.36
N PHE A 735 -20.33 -8.87 -38.69
CA PHE A 735 -20.72 -9.30 -37.33
C PHE A 735 -22.14 -9.89 -37.22
N ASP A 736 -22.27 -10.86 -36.32
CA ASP A 736 -23.54 -11.32 -35.75
C ASP A 736 -23.56 -11.04 -34.23
N VAL A 737 -24.23 -9.94 -33.86
CA VAL A 737 -24.22 -9.32 -32.54
C VAL A 737 -25.29 -9.94 -31.65
N ASN A 738 -25.01 -11.18 -31.21
CA ASN A 738 -25.85 -11.96 -30.30
C ASN A 738 -25.62 -11.64 -28.80
N ASN A 739 -24.56 -10.90 -28.50
CA ASN A 739 -24.29 -10.30 -27.20
C ASN A 739 -23.75 -8.87 -27.44
N LYS A 740 -23.64 -8.04 -26.40
CA LYS A 740 -23.31 -6.61 -26.50
C LYS A 740 -21.93 -6.37 -27.13
N LEU A 741 -21.89 -5.64 -28.23
CA LEU A 741 -20.68 -5.18 -28.91
C LEU A 741 -20.57 -3.66 -28.82
N THR A 742 -19.41 -3.15 -28.40
CA THR A 742 -19.03 -1.74 -28.56
C THR A 742 -17.94 -1.64 -29.62
N LEU A 743 -18.16 -0.80 -30.63
CA LEU A 743 -17.18 -0.41 -31.63
C LEU A 743 -16.69 1.01 -31.31
N GLU A 744 -15.38 1.20 -31.27
CA GLU A 744 -14.77 2.47 -30.89
C GLU A 744 -13.64 2.86 -31.85
N ASN A 745 -13.84 3.98 -32.56
CA ASN A 745 -12.89 4.52 -33.55
C ASN A 745 -12.45 3.54 -34.66
N ILE A 746 -13.23 2.46 -34.90
CA ILE A 746 -12.93 1.41 -35.89
C ILE A 746 -13.96 1.40 -37.03
N THR A 747 -13.47 1.18 -38.26
CA THR A 747 -14.30 1.09 -39.48
C THR A 747 -14.61 -0.36 -39.86
N LEU A 748 -15.87 -0.69 -40.11
CA LEU A 748 -16.28 -1.94 -40.78
C LEU A 748 -16.52 -1.64 -42.26
N LYS A 749 -15.99 -2.45 -43.19
CA LYS A 749 -16.14 -2.17 -44.62
C LYS A 749 -16.23 -3.39 -45.52
N ASN A 750 -16.87 -3.19 -46.67
CA ASN A 750 -17.00 -4.17 -47.76
C ASN A 750 -17.60 -5.51 -47.27
N GLY A 751 -18.61 -5.44 -46.40
CA GLY A 751 -19.41 -6.61 -46.02
C GLY A 751 -20.42 -6.92 -47.12
N THR A 752 -20.58 -8.19 -47.49
CA THR A 752 -21.59 -8.60 -48.49
C THR A 752 -22.32 -9.85 -48.02
N GLU A 753 -23.64 -9.76 -47.86
CA GLU A 753 -24.48 -10.85 -47.36
C GLU A 753 -25.65 -11.11 -48.33
N PRO A 754 -25.50 -12.03 -49.30
CA PRO A 754 -26.46 -12.24 -50.38
C PRO A 754 -27.71 -13.04 -49.97
N GLY A 755 -27.72 -13.66 -48.78
CA GLY A 755 -28.84 -14.44 -48.27
C GLY A 755 -29.80 -13.65 -47.37
N ASN A 756 -30.96 -14.24 -47.07
CA ASN A 756 -32.01 -13.65 -46.22
C ASN A 756 -31.61 -13.50 -44.72
N ARG A 757 -30.32 -13.61 -44.38
CA ARG A 757 -29.74 -13.36 -43.04
C ARG A 757 -29.19 -11.93 -42.96
N THR A 758 -30.10 -11.01 -43.21
CA THR A 758 -29.89 -9.60 -43.58
C THR A 758 -29.15 -8.76 -42.54
N GLY A 759 -28.09 -8.05 -42.94
CA GLY A 759 -27.18 -7.32 -42.05
C GLY A 759 -25.72 -7.60 -42.41
N ALA A 760 -25.11 -6.79 -43.28
CA ALA A 760 -23.76 -7.07 -43.80
C ALA A 760 -22.63 -6.39 -43.02
N GLY A 761 -22.78 -5.16 -42.53
CA GLY A 761 -21.89 -4.64 -41.48
C GLY A 761 -22.18 -5.32 -40.14
N ALA A 762 -23.43 -5.31 -39.69
CA ALA A 762 -23.86 -6.04 -38.49
C ALA A 762 -25.30 -6.56 -38.55
N TYR A 763 -25.50 -7.80 -38.11
CA TYR A 763 -26.78 -8.34 -37.68
C TYR A 763 -26.93 -8.13 -36.17
N VAL A 764 -28.00 -7.49 -35.67
CA VAL A 764 -28.10 -7.10 -34.24
C VAL A 764 -29.29 -7.75 -33.55
N ASN A 765 -29.00 -8.78 -32.75
CA ASN A 765 -29.94 -9.46 -31.85
C ASN A 765 -29.88 -8.92 -30.41
N SER A 766 -28.71 -8.47 -29.96
CA SER A 766 -28.46 -7.91 -28.63
C SER A 766 -28.25 -6.39 -28.72
N THR A 767 -27.07 -5.85 -28.37
CA THR A 767 -26.80 -4.41 -28.45
C THR A 767 -25.54 -4.14 -29.26
N LEU A 768 -25.62 -3.24 -30.24
CA LEU A 768 -24.47 -2.66 -30.94
C LEU A 768 -24.35 -1.18 -30.57
N ILE A 769 -23.19 -0.78 -30.05
CA ILE A 769 -22.86 0.62 -29.74
C ILE A 769 -21.73 1.06 -30.67
N MET A 770 -21.89 2.19 -31.36
CA MET A 770 -20.86 2.82 -32.18
C MET A 770 -20.43 4.14 -31.54
N LYS A 771 -19.14 4.26 -31.19
CA LYS A 771 -18.56 5.39 -30.46
C LYS A 771 -17.42 6.07 -31.22
N GLY A 772 -17.19 7.34 -30.88
CA GLY A 772 -16.13 8.15 -31.50
C GLY A 772 -16.32 8.20 -33.01
N SER A 773 -15.24 7.96 -33.77
CA SER A 773 -15.25 7.94 -35.24
C SER A 773 -15.66 6.60 -35.87
N SER A 774 -16.22 5.64 -35.12
CA SER A 774 -16.54 4.32 -35.67
C SER A 774 -17.51 4.40 -36.87
N ALA A 775 -17.18 3.67 -37.94
CA ALA A 775 -17.84 3.76 -39.22
C ALA A 775 -18.29 2.39 -39.75
N ILE A 776 -19.34 2.36 -40.56
CA ILE A 776 -19.71 1.20 -41.39
C ILE A 776 -19.87 1.68 -42.83
N THR A 777 -19.15 1.10 -43.79
CA THR A 777 -19.10 1.63 -45.16
C THR A 777 -19.04 0.57 -46.27
N ASN A 778 -19.64 0.87 -47.42
CA ASN A 778 -19.66 0.00 -48.61
C ASN A 778 -20.20 -1.43 -48.34
N CYS A 779 -21.16 -1.60 -47.43
CA CYS A 779 -21.73 -2.91 -47.09
C CYS A 779 -23.07 -3.16 -47.81
N SER A 780 -23.28 -4.38 -48.32
CA SER A 780 -24.46 -4.76 -49.11
C SER A 780 -25.18 -6.02 -48.58
N ALA A 781 -26.50 -5.95 -48.40
CA ALA A 781 -27.33 -7.07 -47.94
C ALA A 781 -28.77 -6.97 -48.48
N HIS A 782 -29.58 -8.03 -48.43
CA HIS A 782 -31.00 -7.90 -48.84
C HIS A 782 -31.78 -6.88 -47.97
N LYS A 783 -31.45 -6.70 -46.69
CA LYS A 783 -31.96 -5.63 -45.80
C LYS A 783 -30.84 -5.18 -44.87
N GLY A 784 -30.80 -3.91 -44.48
CA GLY A 784 -29.81 -3.41 -43.53
C GLY A 784 -28.38 -3.57 -44.04
N GLY A 785 -28.04 -2.91 -45.15
CA GLY A 785 -26.70 -3.04 -45.79
C GLY A 785 -25.58 -2.77 -44.79
N GLY A 786 -25.64 -1.62 -44.12
CA GLY A 786 -24.80 -1.31 -42.96
C GLY A 786 -25.20 -2.15 -41.75
N VAL A 787 -26.39 -1.91 -41.19
CA VAL A 787 -26.88 -2.60 -39.98
C VAL A 787 -28.32 -3.09 -40.14
N TYR A 788 -28.59 -4.31 -39.70
CA TYR A 788 -29.94 -4.81 -39.49
C TYR A 788 -30.20 -4.97 -37.99
N VAL A 789 -31.10 -4.15 -37.45
CA VAL A 789 -31.51 -4.23 -36.05
C VAL A 789 -32.71 -5.17 -35.96
N ASN A 790 -32.49 -6.42 -35.57
CA ASN A 790 -33.51 -7.47 -35.58
C ASN A 790 -34.52 -7.31 -34.44
N ASN A 791 -34.13 -7.75 -33.24
CA ASN A 791 -34.86 -7.50 -31.99
C ASN A 791 -33.98 -6.73 -30.97
N GLY A 792 -32.75 -6.43 -31.35
CA GLY A 792 -31.76 -5.76 -30.51
C GLY A 792 -31.86 -4.23 -30.52
N THR A 793 -30.79 -3.57 -30.05
CA THR A 793 -30.63 -2.12 -30.07
C THR A 793 -29.36 -1.71 -30.81
N LEU A 794 -29.46 -0.78 -31.75
CA LEU A 794 -28.33 0.00 -32.27
C LEU A 794 -28.28 1.34 -31.53
N ILE A 795 -27.09 1.74 -31.09
CA ILE A 795 -26.80 3.06 -30.50
C ILE A 795 -25.67 3.70 -31.29
N MET A 796 -25.92 4.82 -31.96
CA MET A 796 -24.89 5.63 -32.61
C MET A 796 -24.69 6.93 -31.83
N GLN A 797 -23.46 7.16 -31.37
CA GLN A 797 -23.07 8.34 -30.60
C GLN A 797 -21.71 8.89 -31.05
N GLY A 798 -21.31 10.06 -30.56
CA GLY A 798 -20.05 10.70 -30.95
C GLY A 798 -20.09 11.25 -32.38
N SER A 799 -19.14 10.84 -33.23
CA SER A 799 -19.05 11.19 -34.65
C SER A 799 -19.19 9.94 -35.54
N SER A 800 -19.94 8.94 -35.07
CA SER A 800 -20.06 7.64 -35.73
C SER A 800 -20.90 7.71 -37.01
N THR A 801 -20.49 6.95 -38.03
CA THR A 801 -21.02 7.09 -39.40
C THR A 801 -21.50 5.77 -40.01
N ILE A 802 -22.50 5.83 -40.86
CA ILE A 802 -22.85 4.76 -41.80
C ILE A 802 -22.97 5.37 -43.20
N THR A 803 -22.19 4.88 -44.18
CA THR A 803 -22.03 5.49 -45.51
C THR A 803 -22.01 4.46 -46.63
N ASN A 804 -22.48 4.81 -47.83
CA ASN A 804 -22.36 3.99 -49.05
C ASN A 804 -22.88 2.53 -48.94
N CYS A 805 -23.77 2.22 -47.99
CA CYS A 805 -24.30 0.88 -47.81
C CYS A 805 -25.63 0.69 -48.56
N GLU A 806 -25.88 -0.52 -49.07
CA GLU A 806 -26.99 -0.80 -49.99
C GLU A 806 -27.84 -2.02 -49.58
N ALA A 807 -29.15 -1.93 -49.81
CA ALA A 807 -30.09 -3.03 -49.60
C ALA A 807 -31.40 -2.86 -50.38
N ASN A 808 -32.29 -3.86 -50.36
CA ASN A 808 -33.66 -3.70 -50.89
C ASN A 808 -34.52 -2.81 -49.97
N ASP A 809 -34.26 -2.87 -48.66
CA ASP A 809 -34.85 -2.01 -47.63
C ASP A 809 -33.75 -1.61 -46.62
N GLY A 810 -33.53 -0.31 -46.43
CA GLY A 810 -32.60 0.23 -45.43
C GLY A 810 -31.14 -0.06 -45.77
N GLY A 811 -30.59 0.66 -46.74
CA GLY A 811 -29.19 0.52 -47.15
C GLY A 811 -28.24 0.82 -46.01
N GLY A 812 -28.51 1.88 -45.24
CA GLY A 812 -27.72 2.23 -44.05
C GLY A 812 -28.15 1.37 -42.86
N VAL A 813 -29.41 1.46 -42.48
CA VAL A 813 -29.97 0.74 -41.32
C VAL A 813 -31.36 0.20 -41.64
N TYR A 814 -31.66 -1.04 -41.24
CA TYR A 814 -33.03 -1.56 -41.18
C TYR A 814 -33.44 -1.75 -39.71
N VAL A 815 -34.49 -1.05 -39.27
CA VAL A 815 -34.92 -0.99 -37.86
C VAL A 815 -36.17 -1.83 -37.65
N ASN A 816 -35.99 -3.04 -37.09
CA ASN A 816 -37.05 -3.88 -36.52
C ASN A 816 -36.98 -3.95 -34.98
N GLY A 817 -35.78 -3.78 -34.40
CA GLY A 817 -35.56 -3.60 -32.97
C GLY A 817 -35.70 -2.13 -32.55
N THR A 818 -34.66 -1.58 -31.89
CA THR A 818 -34.57 -0.19 -31.43
C THR A 818 -33.35 0.50 -32.04
N PHE A 819 -33.49 1.74 -32.52
CA PHE A 819 -32.35 2.53 -33.02
C PHE A 819 -32.27 3.87 -32.29
N LYS A 820 -31.14 4.13 -31.62
CA LYS A 820 -30.83 5.35 -30.87
C LYS A 820 -29.74 6.17 -31.54
N MET A 821 -29.90 7.49 -31.57
CA MET A 821 -28.92 8.44 -32.14
C MET A 821 -28.72 9.68 -31.25
N GLU A 822 -27.48 10.17 -31.15
CA GLU A 822 -27.13 11.42 -30.46
C GLU A 822 -25.84 12.07 -31.00
N GLY A 823 -25.69 13.38 -30.78
CA GLY A 823 -24.45 14.12 -31.09
C GLY A 823 -24.22 14.32 -32.59
N SER A 824 -23.02 14.01 -33.06
CA SER A 824 -22.64 14.11 -34.48
C SER A 824 -22.72 12.77 -35.22
N ALA A 825 -23.51 11.83 -34.72
CA ALA A 825 -23.86 10.59 -35.42
C ALA A 825 -24.59 10.87 -36.74
N ILE A 826 -24.33 10.07 -37.78
CA ILE A 826 -24.94 10.25 -39.10
C ILE A 826 -25.06 8.93 -39.91
N VAL A 827 -26.23 8.70 -40.49
CA VAL A 827 -26.44 7.73 -41.58
C VAL A 827 -26.52 8.54 -42.87
N THR A 828 -25.37 8.76 -43.50
CA THR A 828 -25.17 9.81 -44.51
C THR A 828 -26.05 9.58 -45.73
N PRO A 829 -27.07 10.43 -46.00
CA PRO A 829 -27.95 10.20 -47.14
C PRO A 829 -27.19 10.26 -48.46
N SER A 830 -27.38 9.28 -49.34
CA SER A 830 -26.86 9.32 -50.71
C SER A 830 -27.38 10.56 -51.44
N THR A 831 -26.61 11.08 -52.40
CA THR A 831 -26.91 12.31 -53.13
C THR A 831 -27.00 12.06 -54.65
N GLY A 832 -27.45 13.04 -55.42
CA GLY A 832 -27.62 12.91 -56.86
C GLY A 832 -28.76 11.95 -57.21
N GLY A 833 -28.55 11.06 -58.18
CA GLY A 833 -29.59 10.11 -58.64
C GLY A 833 -30.15 9.21 -57.53
N ASP A 834 -29.36 8.91 -56.50
CA ASP A 834 -29.74 8.07 -55.36
C ASP A 834 -30.39 8.86 -54.19
N GLU A 835 -30.65 10.17 -54.32
CA GLU A 835 -31.13 10.99 -53.20
C GLU A 835 -32.55 10.60 -52.70
N ASN A 836 -33.40 10.11 -53.58
CA ASN A 836 -34.77 9.69 -53.24
C ASN A 836 -34.99 8.18 -53.42
N VAL A 837 -33.92 7.42 -53.66
CA VAL A 837 -33.99 5.97 -53.90
C VAL A 837 -33.95 5.23 -52.57
N LYS A 838 -34.99 4.44 -52.26
CA LYS A 838 -34.99 3.57 -51.08
C LYS A 838 -33.87 2.52 -51.18
N GLY A 839 -33.33 2.07 -50.06
CA GLY A 839 -32.27 1.07 -50.04
C GLY A 839 -30.87 1.61 -50.35
N LYS A 840 -30.73 2.89 -50.73
CA LYS A 840 -29.44 3.58 -50.89
C LYS A 840 -29.13 4.38 -49.63
N ASN A 841 -28.26 3.82 -48.79
CA ASN A 841 -27.80 4.34 -47.49
C ASN A 841 -28.87 5.04 -46.62
N ASP A 842 -30.11 4.53 -46.63
CA ASP A 842 -31.26 5.03 -45.87
C ASP A 842 -31.52 4.23 -44.58
N VAL A 843 -32.33 4.80 -43.69
CA VAL A 843 -32.84 4.16 -42.47
C VAL A 843 -34.27 3.69 -42.74
N TYR A 844 -34.45 2.38 -42.95
CA TYR A 844 -35.78 1.79 -43.07
C TYR A 844 -36.39 1.54 -41.69
N LEU A 845 -37.64 1.97 -41.49
CA LEU A 845 -38.38 1.73 -40.26
C LEU A 845 -39.46 0.68 -40.49
N ALA A 846 -39.33 -0.49 -39.85
CA ALA A 846 -40.39 -1.49 -39.86
C ALA A 846 -41.65 -1.00 -39.10
N SER A 847 -42.75 -1.73 -39.21
CA SER A 847 -44.05 -1.27 -38.70
C SER A 847 -44.03 -0.96 -37.20
N GLY A 848 -44.54 0.22 -36.84
CA GLY A 848 -44.51 0.76 -35.48
C GLY A 848 -43.14 1.22 -34.96
N LYS A 849 -42.07 1.18 -35.77
CA LYS A 849 -40.70 1.58 -35.35
C LYS A 849 -40.37 3.03 -35.71
N SER A 850 -39.52 3.65 -34.92
CA SER A 850 -39.04 5.03 -35.07
C SER A 850 -37.59 5.14 -34.59
N ILE A 851 -36.92 6.26 -34.93
CA ILE A 851 -35.59 6.59 -34.40
C ILE A 851 -35.75 7.30 -33.04
N ASP A 852 -35.03 6.84 -32.03
CA ASP A 852 -35.04 7.45 -30.69
C ASP A 852 -33.84 8.38 -30.51
N VAL A 853 -34.07 9.70 -30.48
CA VAL A 853 -33.01 10.70 -30.40
C VAL A 853 -32.72 11.02 -28.93
N THR A 854 -31.67 10.41 -28.37
CA THR A 854 -31.34 10.46 -26.93
C THR A 854 -30.66 11.76 -26.50
N GLY A 855 -30.10 12.51 -27.45
CA GLY A 855 -29.53 13.84 -27.25
C GLY A 855 -29.44 14.61 -28.56
N THR A 856 -29.23 15.92 -28.50
CA THR A 856 -29.24 16.83 -29.65
C THR A 856 -28.37 16.31 -30.81
N LEU A 857 -28.95 16.24 -32.01
CA LEU A 857 -28.24 15.89 -33.24
C LEU A 857 -27.73 17.14 -33.95
N THR A 858 -26.42 17.19 -34.22
CA THR A 858 -25.75 18.33 -34.87
C THR A 858 -25.85 18.28 -36.40
N ASN A 859 -26.04 17.10 -36.98
CA ASN A 859 -26.20 16.92 -38.43
C ASN A 859 -27.65 17.20 -38.86
N THR A 860 -27.78 17.97 -39.95
CA THR A 860 -29.07 18.33 -40.56
C THR A 860 -29.02 18.14 -42.09
N PRO A 861 -29.44 17.00 -42.63
CA PRO A 861 -29.98 15.80 -41.94
C PRO A 861 -28.89 14.90 -41.34
N ALA A 862 -29.24 14.23 -40.24
CA ALA A 862 -28.51 13.10 -39.65
C ALA A 862 -28.90 11.74 -40.26
N ALA A 863 -30.08 11.63 -40.88
CA ALA A 863 -30.50 10.44 -41.64
C ALA A 863 -31.57 10.75 -42.70
N ARG A 864 -31.72 9.85 -43.69
CA ARG A 864 -32.90 9.75 -44.56
C ARG A 864 -33.72 8.54 -44.15
N ILE A 865 -35.02 8.72 -43.92
CA ILE A 865 -35.95 7.71 -43.40
C ILE A 865 -36.79 7.13 -44.55
N THR A 866 -37.00 5.82 -44.54
CA THR A 866 -37.97 5.10 -45.39
C THR A 866 -38.90 4.28 -44.48
N PRO A 867 -40.13 4.73 -44.18
CA PRO A 867 -41.04 3.94 -43.36
C PRO A 867 -41.68 2.78 -44.14
N ASP A 868 -42.09 1.74 -43.41
CA ASP A 868 -42.92 0.62 -43.90
C ASP A 868 -44.24 1.08 -44.54
N SER A 869 -44.79 2.16 -44.01
CA SER A 869 -46.12 2.67 -44.33
C SER A 869 -46.14 4.19 -44.27
N TYR A 870 -46.89 4.77 -45.21
CA TYR A 870 -47.09 6.21 -45.32
C TYR A 870 -48.55 6.49 -45.00
N THR A 871 -48.80 6.92 -43.76
CA THR A 871 -50.11 7.13 -43.17
C THR A 871 -50.08 8.31 -42.21
N ASN A 872 -51.18 9.05 -42.09
CA ASN A 872 -51.25 10.21 -41.21
C ASN A 872 -51.02 9.80 -39.75
N GLY A 873 -50.17 10.54 -39.04
CA GLY A 873 -49.78 10.25 -37.67
C GLY A 873 -48.64 9.24 -37.49
N ARG A 874 -48.13 8.57 -38.55
CA ARG A 874 -46.97 7.66 -38.46
C ARG A 874 -45.76 8.40 -37.88
N VAL A 875 -45.33 7.99 -36.69
CA VAL A 875 -44.14 8.54 -36.01
C VAL A 875 -42.87 8.05 -36.69
N LEU A 876 -41.96 8.97 -37.02
CA LEU A 876 -40.69 8.70 -37.67
C LEU A 876 -39.52 8.78 -36.68
N ALA A 877 -39.54 9.76 -35.76
CA ALA A 877 -38.54 9.91 -34.72
C ALA A 877 -39.13 10.50 -33.41
N THR A 878 -38.50 10.17 -32.28
CA THR A 878 -38.89 10.53 -30.91
C THR A 878 -37.74 11.15 -30.13
N GLY A 879 -38.00 11.66 -28.92
CA GLY A 879 -36.98 12.24 -28.05
C GLY A 879 -36.58 13.66 -28.47
N ALA A 880 -35.29 13.98 -28.46
CA ALA A 880 -34.74 15.29 -28.84
C ALA A 880 -34.69 15.51 -30.38
N ALA A 881 -35.53 14.79 -31.13
CA ALA A 881 -35.60 14.84 -32.59
C ALA A 881 -36.16 16.18 -33.11
N GLU A 882 -35.51 16.82 -34.07
CA GLU A 882 -36.05 17.96 -34.82
C GLU A 882 -36.28 17.63 -36.30
N LYS A 883 -37.20 18.36 -36.94
CA LYS A 883 -37.54 18.17 -38.36
C LYS A 883 -36.30 18.22 -39.27
N ALA A 884 -35.39 19.16 -39.01
CA ALA A 884 -34.16 19.35 -39.77
C ALA A 884 -33.14 18.20 -39.64
N ASN A 885 -33.26 17.32 -38.63
CA ASN A 885 -32.37 16.16 -38.50
C ASN A 885 -32.70 15.04 -39.51
N PHE A 886 -33.83 15.10 -40.22
CA PHE A 886 -34.28 14.00 -41.08
C PHE A 886 -34.71 14.48 -42.46
N LYS A 887 -34.43 13.65 -43.48
CA LYS A 887 -35.18 13.61 -44.74
C LYS A 887 -36.06 12.37 -44.76
N VAL A 888 -37.05 12.32 -45.62
CA VAL A 888 -37.91 11.13 -45.83
C VAL A 888 -37.97 10.83 -47.32
N THR A 889 -37.95 9.55 -47.71
CA THR A 889 -38.13 9.14 -49.11
C THR A 889 -39.58 9.36 -49.58
N PRO A 890 -39.82 9.55 -50.89
CA PRO A 890 -41.16 9.54 -51.45
C PRO A 890 -41.65 8.09 -51.64
N LYS A 891 -42.92 7.83 -51.27
CA LYS A 891 -43.52 6.48 -51.19
C LYS A 891 -43.36 5.64 -52.46
N ASN A 892 -43.52 6.27 -53.62
CA ASN A 892 -43.42 5.65 -54.95
C ASN A 892 -42.48 6.46 -55.89
N GLY A 893 -41.46 7.13 -55.35
CA GLY A 893 -40.60 8.05 -56.11
C GLY A 893 -41.18 9.46 -56.32
N THR A 894 -42.51 9.60 -56.37
CA THR A 894 -43.21 10.85 -56.73
C THR A 894 -44.14 11.43 -55.64
N GLU A 895 -44.53 10.63 -54.65
CA GLU A 895 -45.46 11.01 -53.58
C GLU A 895 -44.70 11.48 -52.32
N TYR A 896 -44.57 12.80 -52.13
CA TYR A 896 -43.81 13.39 -51.02
C TYR A 896 -44.72 13.67 -49.81
N TRP A 897 -44.62 12.83 -48.78
CA TRP A 897 -45.44 12.91 -47.57
C TRP A 897 -44.93 13.96 -46.59
N ARG A 898 -45.82 14.84 -46.12
CA ARG A 898 -45.46 15.92 -45.19
C ARG A 898 -45.28 15.39 -43.77
N TYR A 899 -44.19 15.81 -43.12
CA TYR A 899 -43.88 15.48 -41.74
C TYR A 899 -43.51 16.76 -40.98
N ASN A 900 -43.80 16.79 -39.68
CA ASN A 900 -43.47 17.90 -38.80
C ASN A 900 -43.24 17.42 -37.36
N LYS A 901 -42.75 18.31 -36.49
CA LYS A 901 -42.69 18.05 -35.04
C LYS A 901 -44.03 18.43 -34.41
N LYS A 902 -44.81 17.43 -33.99
CA LYS A 902 -46.13 17.60 -33.36
C LYS A 902 -46.28 16.64 -32.20
N ASP A 903 -46.84 17.10 -31.08
CA ASP A 903 -46.98 16.33 -29.83
C ASP A 903 -45.65 15.74 -29.32
N GLY A 904 -44.57 16.52 -29.46
CA GLY A 904 -43.21 16.14 -29.04
C GLY A 904 -42.46 15.18 -29.96
N VAL A 905 -43.08 14.68 -31.04
CA VAL A 905 -42.48 13.68 -31.95
C VAL A 905 -42.47 14.14 -33.40
N ILE A 906 -41.54 13.61 -34.20
CA ILE A 906 -41.55 13.78 -35.66
C ILE A 906 -42.51 12.76 -36.26
N LYS A 907 -43.55 13.20 -36.96
CA LYS A 907 -44.55 12.31 -37.58
C LYS A 907 -45.11 12.88 -38.88
N PHE A 908 -45.69 12.02 -39.72
CA PHE A 908 -46.48 12.49 -40.86
C PHE A 908 -47.71 13.28 -40.38
N VAL A 909 -47.93 14.45 -40.98
CA VAL A 909 -49.03 15.36 -40.67
C VAL A 909 -49.67 15.83 -41.98
N PRO A 910 -51.01 15.89 -42.08
CA PRO A 910 -51.65 16.52 -43.22
C PRO A 910 -51.46 18.04 -43.19
N ALA A 911 -51.97 18.72 -44.21
CA ALA A 911 -52.29 20.13 -44.17
C ALA A 911 -53.45 20.44 -45.11
N THR A 912 -54.34 21.36 -44.73
CA THR A 912 -55.40 21.89 -45.60
C THR A 912 -55.00 23.26 -46.09
N LEU A 913 -54.84 23.40 -47.41
CA LEU A 913 -54.69 24.69 -48.08
C LEU A 913 -56.07 25.36 -48.17
N THR A 914 -56.11 26.66 -47.92
CA THR A 914 -57.28 27.52 -48.02
C THR A 914 -56.93 28.76 -48.85
N VAL A 915 -57.66 28.99 -49.95
CA VAL A 915 -57.56 30.20 -50.78
C VAL A 915 -58.86 30.97 -50.65
N THR A 916 -58.80 32.19 -50.09
CA THR A 916 -59.96 33.02 -49.79
C THR A 916 -59.90 34.31 -50.60
N PHE A 917 -60.97 34.63 -51.31
CA PHE A 917 -61.19 35.95 -51.88
C PHE A 917 -61.89 36.78 -50.80
N VAL A 918 -61.19 37.77 -50.25
CA VAL A 918 -61.63 38.50 -49.05
C VAL A 918 -62.64 39.58 -49.44
N LYS A 919 -62.30 40.38 -50.45
CA LYS A 919 -63.04 41.57 -50.87
C LYS A 919 -62.58 42.05 -52.25
N ILE A 920 -63.46 42.77 -52.94
CA ILE A 920 -63.14 43.64 -54.07
C ILE A 920 -63.42 45.10 -53.66
N LYS A 921 -62.66 46.05 -54.21
CA LYS A 921 -62.78 47.47 -53.90
C LYS A 921 -62.66 48.31 -55.17
N CYS A 922 -63.64 49.18 -55.43
CA CYS A 922 -63.46 50.26 -56.39
C CYS A 922 -62.36 51.21 -55.88
N VAL A 923 -61.26 51.33 -56.61
CA VAL A 923 -60.18 52.28 -56.32
C VAL A 923 -60.50 53.63 -56.95
N LYS A 924 -61.03 53.62 -58.19
CA LYS A 924 -61.54 54.78 -58.92
C LYS A 924 -62.43 54.32 -60.10
N GLU A 925 -63.63 54.86 -60.19
CA GLU A 925 -64.48 54.87 -61.40
C GLU A 925 -64.00 55.94 -62.40
N LYS A 926 -64.25 55.77 -63.71
CA LYS A 926 -63.80 56.72 -64.75
C LYS A 926 -64.82 56.97 -65.87
N ASP A 927 -66.04 56.45 -65.73
CA ASP A 927 -67.11 56.55 -66.70
C ASP A 927 -67.89 57.87 -66.53
N TYR A 928 -69.20 57.84 -66.73
CA TYR A 928 -70.11 58.98 -66.54
C TYR A 928 -71.09 58.73 -65.38
N GLY A 929 -70.61 58.11 -64.29
CA GLY A 929 -71.41 57.72 -63.13
C GLY A 929 -70.98 58.34 -61.79
N ASP A 930 -71.61 57.85 -60.72
CA ASP A 930 -71.13 57.96 -59.32
C ASP A 930 -70.62 56.59 -58.79
N THR A 931 -70.87 55.51 -59.55
CA THR A 931 -70.60 54.10 -59.26
C THR A 931 -70.05 53.41 -60.50
N ALA A 932 -69.33 52.30 -60.29
CA ALA A 932 -68.90 51.39 -61.35
C ALA A 932 -69.53 50.00 -61.16
N GLU A 933 -69.99 49.43 -62.27
CA GLU A 933 -70.85 48.24 -62.32
C GLU A 933 -70.02 46.96 -62.55
N TYR A 934 -69.25 46.55 -61.54
CA TYR A 934 -68.33 45.40 -61.67
C TYR A 934 -69.02 44.04 -61.72
N TYR A 935 -68.54 43.13 -62.58
CA TYR A 935 -68.88 41.71 -62.55
C TYR A 935 -67.62 40.83 -62.69
N TRP A 936 -67.62 39.59 -62.17
CA TRP A 936 -66.38 38.81 -62.06
C TRP A 936 -66.58 37.30 -61.96
N THR A 937 -65.49 36.55 -62.24
CA THR A 937 -65.41 35.12 -61.94
C THR A 937 -64.08 34.79 -61.24
N MET A 938 -64.13 34.08 -60.11
CA MET A 938 -62.97 33.72 -59.28
C MET A 938 -62.90 32.19 -59.09
N LYS A 939 -61.93 31.53 -59.72
CA LYS A 939 -61.77 30.07 -59.75
C LYS A 939 -60.49 29.62 -59.07
N VAL A 940 -60.53 28.48 -58.38
CA VAL A 940 -59.35 27.83 -57.78
C VAL A 940 -59.41 26.33 -58.09
N ASN A 941 -58.31 25.77 -58.61
CA ASN A 941 -58.23 24.37 -59.05
C ASN A 941 -59.31 24.00 -60.10
N GLY A 942 -59.84 24.98 -60.84
CA GLY A 942 -60.97 24.83 -61.76
C GLY A 942 -62.37 24.90 -61.11
N VAL A 943 -62.46 24.94 -59.77
CA VAL A 943 -63.71 25.10 -59.02
C VAL A 943 -64.11 26.58 -58.97
N MET A 944 -65.39 26.88 -59.20
CA MET A 944 -65.97 28.22 -59.01
C MET A 944 -66.03 28.52 -57.50
N VAL A 945 -65.37 29.58 -57.05
CA VAL A 945 -65.32 29.96 -55.62
C VAL A 945 -66.22 31.16 -55.35
N ASP A 946 -66.17 32.14 -56.25
CA ASP A 946 -67.06 33.28 -56.26
C ASP A 946 -67.32 33.73 -57.70
N ASP A 947 -68.55 34.13 -57.98
CA ASP A 947 -69.04 34.45 -59.31
C ASP A 947 -70.21 35.45 -59.22
N GLN A 948 -70.00 36.63 -59.82
CA GLN A 948 -71.00 37.67 -59.99
C GLN A 948 -71.28 37.73 -61.50
N PHE A 949 -72.37 37.11 -61.94
CA PHE A 949 -72.51 36.61 -63.32
C PHE A 949 -73.07 37.65 -64.29
N ASN A 950 -72.22 38.15 -65.18
CA ASN A 950 -72.50 38.93 -66.39
C ASN A 950 -73.11 40.35 -66.22
N GLU A 951 -73.08 41.08 -67.34
CA GLU A 951 -73.65 42.41 -67.62
C GLU A 951 -75.04 42.69 -66.99
N ASN A 952 -75.88 41.67 -66.79
CA ASN A 952 -77.23 41.80 -66.23
C ASN A 952 -77.31 41.66 -64.70
N SER A 953 -76.17 41.46 -64.01
CA SER A 953 -76.12 41.20 -62.56
C SER A 953 -74.81 41.71 -61.93
N THR A 954 -74.49 42.97 -62.18
CA THR A 954 -73.27 43.65 -61.69
C THR A 954 -73.30 43.97 -60.19
N CYS A 955 -72.24 44.57 -59.68
CA CYS A 955 -72.10 45.06 -58.31
C CYS A 955 -71.62 46.52 -58.32
N GLU A 956 -72.59 47.44 -58.29
CA GLU A 956 -72.39 48.89 -58.16
C GLU A 956 -71.48 49.24 -56.96
N LEU A 957 -70.33 49.86 -57.23
CA LEU A 957 -69.41 50.36 -56.19
C LEU A 957 -68.96 51.79 -56.49
N ALA A 958 -69.23 52.71 -55.56
CA ALA A 958 -68.69 54.07 -55.63
C ALA A 958 -67.18 54.10 -55.37
N THR A 959 -66.49 55.13 -55.88
CA THR A 959 -65.03 55.29 -55.69
C THR A 959 -64.63 55.20 -54.21
N GLY A 960 -63.84 54.18 -53.86
CA GLY A 960 -63.38 53.88 -52.50
C GLY A 960 -64.18 52.80 -51.75
N GLN A 961 -65.36 52.42 -52.24
CA GLN A 961 -66.26 51.43 -51.62
C GLN A 961 -65.71 50.00 -51.72
N ILE A 962 -66.07 49.15 -50.75
CA ILE A 962 -65.63 47.75 -50.63
C ILE A 962 -66.84 46.81 -50.66
N HIS A 963 -66.82 45.82 -51.55
CA HIS A 963 -67.69 44.64 -51.45
C HIS A 963 -66.93 43.51 -50.72
N THR A 964 -67.57 42.88 -49.73
CA THR A 964 -66.95 41.79 -48.95
C THR A 964 -67.37 40.44 -49.52
N ILE A 965 -66.40 39.65 -50.00
CA ILE A 965 -66.63 38.36 -50.65
C ILE A 965 -66.53 37.23 -49.60
N ASN A 966 -65.39 37.12 -48.92
CA ASN A 966 -65.06 36.10 -47.91
C ASN A 966 -65.40 34.63 -48.29
N LYS A 967 -65.42 34.30 -49.59
CA LYS A 967 -65.59 32.91 -50.07
C LYS A 967 -64.25 32.22 -50.23
N SER A 968 -64.20 30.92 -49.94
CA SER A 968 -62.95 30.15 -49.84
C SER A 968 -63.02 28.81 -50.57
N PHE A 969 -61.92 28.46 -51.26
CA PHE A 969 -61.60 27.11 -51.68
C PHE A 969 -60.73 26.41 -50.63
N THR A 970 -60.93 25.11 -50.42
CA THR A 970 -60.08 24.28 -49.55
C THR A 970 -59.70 22.94 -50.19
N GLU A 971 -58.43 22.52 -50.07
CA GLU A 971 -57.94 21.20 -50.51
C GLU A 971 -57.00 20.62 -49.44
N SER A 972 -57.26 19.39 -48.97
CA SER A 972 -56.51 18.74 -47.88
C SER A 972 -55.51 17.71 -48.41
N PHE A 973 -54.26 17.84 -48.00
CA PHE A 973 -53.12 17.06 -48.48
C PHE A 973 -52.50 16.24 -47.35
N SER A 974 -52.38 14.93 -47.54
CA SER A 974 -51.50 14.07 -46.72
C SER A 974 -50.10 13.95 -47.34
N TYR A 975 -50.01 14.18 -48.65
CA TYR A 975 -48.80 14.20 -49.45
C TYR A 975 -48.97 15.17 -50.62
N PHE A 976 -47.85 15.60 -51.19
CA PHE A 976 -47.80 16.49 -52.33
C PHE A 976 -47.11 15.78 -53.52
N PRO A 977 -47.79 15.62 -54.67
CA PRO A 977 -47.14 15.23 -55.91
C PRO A 977 -46.20 16.35 -56.37
N ALA A 978 -44.99 16.00 -56.83
CA ALA A 978 -43.97 16.97 -57.22
C ALA A 978 -44.44 18.04 -58.23
N ASP A 979 -45.31 17.65 -59.17
CA ASP A 979 -45.78 18.50 -60.27
C ASP A 979 -47.17 19.13 -60.02
N LYS A 980 -47.81 18.91 -58.86
CA LYS A 980 -49.16 19.44 -58.58
C LYS A 980 -49.09 20.97 -58.41
N LYS A 981 -49.63 21.65 -59.42
CA LYS A 981 -49.96 23.08 -59.37
C LYS A 981 -51.47 23.26 -59.21
N ILE A 982 -51.88 24.21 -58.40
CA ILE A 982 -53.28 24.62 -58.22
C ILE A 982 -53.43 25.96 -58.94
N PRO A 983 -54.15 26.03 -60.08
CA PRO A 983 -54.43 27.30 -60.72
C PRO A 983 -55.34 28.16 -59.84
N VAL A 984 -55.09 29.47 -59.84
CA VAL A 984 -55.99 30.49 -59.29
C VAL A 984 -56.24 31.49 -60.41
N ASP A 985 -57.50 31.66 -60.79
CA ASP A 985 -57.93 32.46 -61.93
C ASP A 985 -58.96 33.49 -61.49
N ILE A 986 -58.76 34.75 -61.88
CA ILE A 986 -59.69 35.87 -61.67
C ILE A 986 -59.87 36.56 -63.01
N GLU A 987 -61.12 36.77 -63.41
CA GLU A 987 -61.48 37.66 -64.52
C GLU A 987 -62.47 38.70 -63.96
N ILE A 988 -62.23 39.99 -64.21
CA ILE A 988 -63.04 41.12 -63.71
C ILE A 988 -63.41 42.02 -64.88
N TYR A 989 -64.66 42.47 -64.88
CA TYR A 989 -65.28 43.27 -65.91
C TYR A 989 -66.06 44.45 -65.29
N GLU A 990 -66.37 45.45 -66.08
CA GLU A 990 -67.05 46.71 -65.72
C GLU A 990 -68.01 47.05 -66.86
N GLU A 991 -69.31 47.27 -66.58
CA GLU A 991 -70.36 47.32 -67.60
C GLU A 991 -70.76 48.75 -68.00
N ASP A 992 -70.01 49.35 -68.93
CA ASP A 992 -70.21 50.73 -69.41
C ASP A 992 -71.14 50.85 -70.64
N ASN A 993 -71.59 49.73 -71.23
CA ASN A 993 -72.17 49.62 -72.59
C ASN A 993 -71.16 49.89 -73.74
N GLY A 994 -69.86 49.75 -73.47
CA GLY A 994 -68.77 49.97 -74.41
C GLY A 994 -68.50 48.76 -75.30
N SER A 995 -67.22 48.56 -75.65
CA SER A 995 -66.78 47.46 -76.52
C SER A 995 -65.62 46.62 -75.96
N ASP A 996 -65.11 46.95 -74.76
CA ASP A 996 -64.01 46.21 -74.12
C ASP A 996 -64.12 46.26 -72.58
N ASN A 997 -65.21 45.69 -72.10
CA ASN A 997 -65.62 45.66 -70.69
C ASN A 997 -64.64 44.86 -69.79
N HIS A 998 -63.51 44.33 -70.31
CA HIS A 998 -62.62 43.38 -69.61
C HIS A 998 -61.44 44.04 -68.90
N ILE A 999 -61.69 44.57 -67.70
CA ILE A 999 -60.75 45.42 -66.96
C ILE A 999 -59.71 44.70 -66.09
N GLY A 1000 -59.79 43.38 -65.95
CA GLY A 1000 -58.94 42.61 -65.02
C GLY A 1000 -58.72 41.14 -65.38
N THR A 1001 -57.46 40.72 -65.58
CA THR A 1001 -57.05 39.30 -65.60
C THR A 1001 -56.03 38.98 -64.50
N THR A 1002 -56.24 37.87 -63.77
CA THR A 1002 -55.19 37.16 -63.03
C THR A 1002 -55.23 35.68 -63.37
N LYS A 1003 -54.11 35.13 -63.80
CA LYS A 1003 -53.92 33.69 -64.07
C LYS A 1003 -52.68 33.22 -63.34
N ALA A 1004 -52.83 32.74 -62.11
CA ALA A 1004 -51.75 32.40 -61.19
C ALA A 1004 -51.66 30.89 -60.87
N SER A 1005 -50.66 30.48 -60.12
CA SER A 1005 -50.54 29.12 -59.60
C SER A 1005 -49.98 29.09 -58.19
N LEU A 1006 -50.51 28.17 -57.40
CA LEU A 1006 -49.92 27.70 -56.15
C LEU A 1006 -49.20 26.37 -56.39
N TRP A 1007 -47.97 26.22 -55.91
CA TRP A 1007 -47.25 24.94 -55.89
C TRP A 1007 -46.44 24.76 -54.60
N TYR A 1008 -46.17 23.51 -54.23
CA TYR A 1008 -45.60 23.17 -52.92
C TYR A 1008 -44.10 22.86 -52.97
N HIS A 1009 -43.32 23.54 -52.14
CA HIS A 1009 -41.89 23.33 -51.96
C HIS A 1009 -41.61 22.43 -50.77
N TYR A 1010 -41.46 21.13 -51.02
CA TYR A 1010 -41.27 20.11 -49.98
C TYR A 1010 -40.14 20.43 -49.00
N ASN A 1011 -38.97 20.82 -49.50
CA ASN A 1011 -37.79 21.13 -48.69
C ASN A 1011 -37.92 22.42 -47.88
N ALA A 1012 -38.81 23.33 -48.25
CA ALA A 1012 -39.06 24.60 -47.55
C ALA A 1012 -40.27 24.52 -46.59
N ASP A 1013 -41.03 23.42 -46.61
CA ASP A 1013 -42.33 23.28 -45.95
C ASP A 1013 -43.22 24.50 -46.22
N ALA A 1014 -43.43 24.84 -47.49
CA ALA A 1014 -44.05 26.09 -47.92
C ALA A 1014 -44.80 25.94 -49.26
N TRP A 1015 -45.93 26.61 -49.41
CA TRP A 1015 -46.49 26.91 -50.74
C TRP A 1015 -45.81 28.16 -51.35
N GLN A 1016 -45.79 28.25 -52.68
CA GLN A 1016 -45.45 29.48 -53.42
C GLN A 1016 -46.59 29.86 -54.37
N TRP A 1017 -46.87 31.16 -54.44
CA TRP A 1017 -47.68 31.81 -55.48
C TRP A 1017 -46.80 32.42 -56.59
N GLY A 1018 -47.29 32.42 -57.83
CA GLY A 1018 -46.79 33.25 -58.93
C GLY A 1018 -47.66 33.16 -60.19
N TYR A 1019 -47.54 34.14 -61.09
CA TYR A 1019 -48.32 34.20 -62.34
C TYR A 1019 -47.93 33.09 -63.34
N ARG A 1020 -48.88 32.69 -64.20
CA ARG A 1020 -48.68 31.73 -65.30
C ARG A 1020 -48.35 32.49 -66.59
N GLY A 1021 -47.06 32.63 -66.90
CA GLY A 1021 -46.62 33.33 -68.12
C GLY A 1021 -46.98 34.82 -68.05
N SER A 1022 -47.71 35.32 -69.06
CA SER A 1022 -48.22 36.69 -69.14
C SER A 1022 -49.39 36.99 -68.20
N GLY A 1023 -49.81 36.01 -67.37
CA GLY A 1023 -51.04 35.89 -66.55
C GLY A 1023 -51.43 37.01 -65.55
N HIS A 1024 -51.24 38.24 -65.95
CA HIS A 1024 -51.65 39.52 -65.37
C HIS A 1024 -52.00 40.47 -66.53
N GLU A 1025 -52.71 39.95 -67.53
CA GLU A 1025 -53.21 40.73 -68.66
C GLU A 1025 -54.30 41.73 -68.22
N ASN A 1026 -54.78 42.54 -69.18
CA ASN A 1026 -56.00 43.35 -69.09
C ASN A 1026 -56.09 44.14 -67.77
N GLY A 1027 -55.36 45.25 -67.69
CA GLY A 1027 -55.33 46.15 -66.53
C GLY A 1027 -54.55 45.67 -65.30
N ASN A 1028 -54.29 44.37 -65.09
CA ASN A 1028 -53.54 43.91 -63.90
C ASN A 1028 -52.09 44.43 -63.91
N GLN A 1029 -51.69 45.05 -62.80
CA GLN A 1029 -50.38 45.67 -62.62
C GLN A 1029 -49.25 44.66 -62.29
N GLY A 1030 -49.55 43.37 -62.16
CA GLY A 1030 -48.55 42.30 -61.97
C GLY A 1030 -47.78 42.38 -60.64
N VAL A 1031 -48.31 43.07 -59.63
CA VAL A 1031 -47.58 43.45 -58.41
C VAL A 1031 -47.24 42.28 -57.46
N ASN A 1032 -47.79 41.09 -57.67
CA ASN A 1032 -47.58 39.91 -56.83
C ASN A 1032 -46.90 38.74 -57.58
N THR A 1033 -45.85 39.02 -58.35
CA THR A 1033 -45.08 38.03 -59.13
C THR A 1033 -44.60 36.81 -58.32
N TYR A 1034 -44.37 37.00 -57.02
CA TYR A 1034 -43.93 35.98 -56.07
C TYR A 1034 -44.55 36.24 -54.68
N LYS A 1035 -45.08 35.19 -54.03
CA LYS A 1035 -45.28 35.13 -52.57
C LYS A 1035 -44.88 33.75 -52.06
N GLN A 1036 -44.22 33.67 -50.91
CA GLN A 1036 -43.99 32.41 -50.20
C GLN A 1036 -44.95 32.33 -49.01
N ILE A 1037 -45.74 31.25 -48.93
CA ILE A 1037 -46.75 31.08 -47.87
C ILE A 1037 -46.14 30.25 -46.73
N ASN A 1038 -45.14 30.86 -46.07
CA ASN A 1038 -44.48 30.38 -44.86
C ASN A 1038 -44.02 31.53 -43.94
N GLU A 1039 -44.37 32.77 -44.25
CA GLU A 1039 -44.01 33.92 -43.44
C GLU A 1039 -44.86 34.00 -42.16
N GLY A 1040 -44.21 34.29 -41.03
CA GLY A 1040 -44.85 34.39 -39.72
C GLY A 1040 -45.28 33.05 -39.10
N SER A 1041 -45.82 33.13 -37.88
CA SER A 1041 -46.23 31.96 -37.08
C SER A 1041 -47.57 31.33 -37.48
N ALA A 1042 -48.17 31.77 -38.59
CA ALA A 1042 -49.56 31.46 -38.95
C ALA A 1042 -49.73 30.62 -40.23
N TYR A 1043 -48.64 30.37 -40.99
CA TYR A 1043 -48.68 29.72 -42.31
C TYR A 1043 -49.71 30.39 -43.26
N GLU A 1044 -49.68 31.72 -43.32
CA GLU A 1044 -50.74 32.55 -43.88
C GLU A 1044 -50.17 33.85 -44.48
N VAL A 1045 -50.66 34.24 -45.66
CA VAL A 1045 -50.33 35.50 -46.33
C VAL A 1045 -51.59 36.16 -46.87
N GLU A 1046 -51.63 37.49 -46.87
CA GLU A 1046 -52.71 38.30 -47.43
C GLU A 1046 -52.11 39.39 -48.32
N PHE A 1047 -52.65 39.56 -49.52
CA PHE A 1047 -52.15 40.52 -50.51
C PHE A 1047 -53.29 40.98 -51.44
N THR A 1048 -53.03 42.00 -52.27
CA THR A 1048 -54.04 42.58 -53.17
C THR A 1048 -53.52 42.57 -54.60
N GLU A 1049 -54.27 41.97 -55.52
CA GLU A 1049 -54.12 42.19 -56.96
C GLU A 1049 -54.69 43.58 -57.30
N GLN A 1050 -53.98 44.32 -58.16
CA GLN A 1050 -54.34 45.70 -58.53
C GLN A 1050 -54.60 45.77 -60.01
N TYR A 1051 -55.78 46.27 -60.40
CA TYR A 1051 -56.22 46.38 -61.78
C TYR A 1051 -56.44 47.86 -62.11
N ARG A 1052 -55.86 48.33 -63.21
CA ARG A 1052 -55.91 49.73 -63.67
C ARG A 1052 -56.13 49.73 -65.19
N HIS A 1053 -57.37 49.96 -65.62
CA HIS A 1053 -57.78 49.96 -67.03
C HIS A 1053 -58.06 51.37 -67.55
N SER A 1054 -58.64 51.52 -68.75
CA SER A 1054 -59.22 52.79 -69.21
C SER A 1054 -60.52 53.11 -68.47
N GLU A 1055 -61.39 52.12 -68.30
CA GLU A 1055 -62.76 52.21 -67.75
C GLU A 1055 -62.73 52.37 -66.21
N GLY A 1056 -61.91 51.59 -65.50
CA GLY A 1056 -61.85 51.66 -64.03
C GLY A 1056 -60.53 51.25 -63.39
N ASP A 1057 -60.41 51.53 -62.10
CA ASP A 1057 -59.36 51.04 -61.22
C ASP A 1057 -60.02 50.22 -60.09
N THR A 1058 -59.67 48.95 -59.95
CA THR A 1058 -60.22 48.05 -58.91
C THR A 1058 -59.13 47.21 -58.23
N ASP A 1059 -59.37 46.77 -57.00
CA ASP A 1059 -58.44 46.01 -56.16
C ASP A 1059 -59.12 44.76 -55.60
N VAL A 1060 -58.53 43.57 -55.74
CA VAL A 1060 -59.01 42.32 -55.13
C VAL A 1060 -58.03 41.81 -54.08
N THR A 1061 -58.47 41.72 -52.82
CA THR A 1061 -57.66 41.15 -51.74
C THR A 1061 -57.83 39.64 -51.65
N ILE A 1062 -56.71 38.92 -51.77
CA ILE A 1062 -56.60 37.47 -51.70
C ILE A 1062 -55.86 37.09 -50.41
N LYS A 1063 -56.38 36.09 -49.70
CA LYS A 1063 -55.78 35.52 -48.49
C LYS A 1063 -55.54 34.04 -48.70
N ILE A 1064 -54.31 33.59 -48.47
CA ILE A 1064 -53.88 32.21 -48.69
C ILE A 1064 -53.27 31.69 -47.40
N SER A 1065 -53.83 30.63 -46.84
CA SER A 1065 -53.32 29.99 -45.62
C SER A 1065 -53.31 28.47 -45.75
N TRP A 1066 -52.49 27.79 -44.98
CA TRP A 1066 -52.52 26.32 -44.93
C TRP A 1066 -52.13 25.80 -43.56
N LYS A 1067 -52.95 24.92 -42.97
CA LYS A 1067 -52.88 24.55 -41.54
C LYS A 1067 -53.07 23.04 -41.36
N GLU A 1068 -52.49 22.49 -40.29
CA GLU A 1068 -52.46 21.04 -39.98
C GLU A 1068 -53.81 20.44 -39.54
#